data_AF-A0A1W6MS44-F1
#
_entry.id   AF-A0A1W6MS44-F1
#
_cell.length_a   1.000
_cell.length_b   1.000
_cell.length_c   1.000
_cell.angle_alpha   90.00
_cell.angle_beta   90.00
_cell.angle_gamma   90.00
#
_symmetry.space_group_name_H-M   'P 1'
#
loop_
_entity.id
_entity.type
_entity.pdbx_description
1 polymer ?
#
loop_
_entity_poly.entity_id
_entity_poly.type
_entity_poly.pdbx_seq_one_letter_code
_entity_poly.pdbx_strand_id
1 'polypeptide(L)'
;MRVLAASSTIKSVDRVPETDFYIPATGPMRLRRNLKHDDTFAVVDSHGDIGASAGGTDGIFHLDTRYLSRFEFLLDDTELLLLGSNVRDDNSVLTVDLTNPDIYVDEQLVLQRDVLHISRTVFLWRDAAYQRFHIHNHGGEKVSFRLSFTFSNDFADIFEVRGIRRERRGLATARVTDRNNVVLSYNGLDDKSRSSELTFDPPPTELTSSAASYTINMEPQGRYSLFVAVTCDGSGGTRAASFFRGLISAARASKDVSANTATVETSNDLFNRTLCRSMADLRMLITETEQGPYPYAGIPWYSTTFGRDGIITAIQMLWCDPGIARGVLKRLAAYQAKSFDPISDAEPGKILHEMRSGEMAMLREVPFGLYYGSVDSTPLFVVLAGLYFERTGDRATILELWPQIEAALAWMDGPGDVDCDGFIEYHRQTDQGLANQGWKDSHDAVFHADGELAKGPIALAEVQGYVFMAKRLAARAARRLGSEALADRLDTQATELAVRFEAAFWCPEIGAYAFALDGEKRQCKVRTSNAGQVLFTGVASREHAFAVADTLMRPELFSGWGIRTVSREERRYNPMSYHNGSVWPHDNALIALGFARYGLKRPINRVFKGLFEAATYMDISRLPELFCGFRRRRGRGPTLYPVACAPQAWAAATPFALLQASLGLSFNPKQNEIRLINPHLPSFLDEVIIRELRLGNSSLNLAIVRHGEQVSMRVLRREGQLRVSAIHT
;
A
#
# COMPACT_ATOMS: atom_id res chain seq x y z
N MET A 1 -54.19 -31.33 19.30
CA MET A 1 -53.77 -29.98 18.87
C MET A 1 -52.30 -29.85 19.23
N ARG A 2 -51.43 -29.84 18.20
CA ARG A 2 -49.97 -29.95 18.29
C ARG A 2 -49.36 -28.65 18.83
N VAL A 3 -48.56 -28.73 19.89
CA VAL A 3 -47.52 -27.74 20.19
C VAL A 3 -46.24 -28.31 19.58
N LEU A 4 -45.80 -27.74 18.46
CA LEU A 4 -44.54 -28.07 17.80
C LEU A 4 -43.40 -27.48 18.64
N ALA A 5 -42.68 -28.33 19.37
CA ALA A 5 -41.36 -28.02 19.87
C ALA A 5 -40.41 -27.96 18.68
N ALA A 6 -40.01 -26.74 18.29
CA ALA A 6 -38.93 -26.54 17.33
C ALA A 6 -37.61 -26.87 18.03
N SER A 7 -37.11 -28.09 17.79
CA SER A 7 -35.73 -28.47 18.07
C SER A 7 -34.82 -27.59 17.20
N SER A 8 -34.16 -26.60 17.81
CA SER A 8 -33.05 -25.91 17.17
C SER A 8 -31.85 -26.85 17.17
N THR A 9 -31.73 -27.69 16.14
CA THR A 9 -30.44 -28.28 15.77
C THR A 9 -29.50 -27.14 15.39
N ILE A 10 -28.77 -26.62 16.37
CA ILE A 10 -27.51 -25.92 16.12
C ILE A 10 -26.64 -26.97 15.45
N LYS A 11 -26.49 -26.88 14.13
CA LYS A 11 -25.51 -27.68 13.39
C LYS A 11 -24.18 -27.48 14.10
N SER A 12 -23.49 -28.57 14.41
CA SER A 12 -22.06 -28.53 14.70
C SER A 12 -21.41 -27.70 13.60
N VAL A 13 -20.94 -26.51 13.98
CA VAL A 13 -20.21 -25.66 13.06
C VAL A 13 -18.92 -26.41 12.77
N ASP A 14 -18.81 -26.99 11.58
CA ASP A 14 -17.51 -27.42 11.06
C ASP A 14 -16.57 -26.23 11.26
N ARG A 15 -15.47 -26.44 11.99
CA ARG A 15 -14.48 -25.39 12.20
C ARG A 15 -14.08 -24.89 10.82
N VAL A 16 -14.41 -23.63 10.52
CA VAL A 16 -13.83 -22.94 9.37
C VAL A 16 -12.33 -22.98 9.62
N PRO A 17 -11.51 -23.55 8.72
CA PRO A 17 -10.07 -23.55 8.89
C PRO A 17 -9.61 -22.12 9.17
N GLU A 18 -8.91 -21.90 10.28
CA GLU A 18 -8.30 -20.61 10.56
C GLU A 18 -7.34 -20.31 9.41
N THR A 19 -7.63 -19.26 8.65
CA THR A 19 -6.76 -18.84 7.56
C THR A 19 -5.55 -18.15 8.17
N ASP A 20 -4.34 -18.52 7.74
CA ASP A 20 -3.11 -17.92 8.23
C ASP A 20 -3.21 -16.38 8.20
N PHE A 21 -3.12 -15.75 9.38
CA PHE A 21 -3.12 -14.29 9.57
C PHE A 21 -4.34 -13.52 9.02
N TYR A 22 -5.54 -14.12 9.11
CA TYR A 22 -6.83 -13.51 8.76
C TYR A 22 -7.04 -12.13 9.40
N ILE A 23 -7.76 -11.23 8.71
CA ILE A 23 -8.22 -9.95 9.25
C ILE A 23 -9.74 -9.98 9.37
N PRO A 24 -10.30 -10.02 10.60
CA PRO A 24 -11.73 -10.02 10.84
C PRO A 24 -12.41 -8.74 10.37
N ALA A 25 -13.54 -8.89 9.66
CA ALA A 25 -14.44 -7.78 9.35
C ALA A 25 -15.58 -7.73 10.39
N THR A 26 -15.60 -6.70 11.24
CA THR A 26 -16.59 -6.56 12.33
C THR A 26 -17.46 -5.31 12.15
N GLY A 27 -18.74 -5.51 11.80
CA GLY A 27 -19.83 -4.52 11.90
C GLY A 27 -19.69 -3.20 11.11
N PRO A 28 -20.74 -2.36 11.09
CA PRO A 28 -20.67 -1.04 10.48
C PRO A 28 -19.76 -0.11 11.32
N MET A 29 -18.85 0.60 10.66
CA MET A 29 -17.89 1.52 11.28
C MET A 29 -18.16 2.95 10.79
N ARG A 30 -17.87 3.94 11.65
CA ARG A 30 -17.71 5.33 11.18
C ARG A 30 -16.57 5.37 10.15
N LEU A 31 -16.68 6.30 9.21
CA LEU A 31 -15.62 6.51 8.21
C LEU A 31 -14.30 6.81 8.93
N ARG A 32 -13.25 6.06 8.59
CA ARG A 32 -11.91 6.22 9.19
C ARG A 32 -11.04 7.17 8.37
N ARG A 33 -10.18 7.92 9.07
CA ARG A 33 -9.16 8.80 8.51
C ARG A 33 -7.79 8.29 8.93
N ASN A 34 -6.89 8.23 7.96
CA ASN A 34 -5.54 7.73 8.13
C ASN A 34 -4.55 8.88 7.97
N LEU A 35 -3.59 8.97 8.90
CA LEU A 35 -2.43 9.84 8.83
C LEU A 35 -1.17 9.00 9.07
N LYS A 36 -0.04 9.35 8.45
CA LYS A 36 1.25 8.71 8.72
C LYS A 36 2.40 9.70 8.55
N HIS A 37 3.41 9.52 9.37
CA HIS A 37 4.73 10.11 9.19
C HIS A 37 5.79 9.11 9.66
N ASP A 38 6.71 8.73 8.77
CA ASP A 38 7.71 7.69 9.03
C ASP A 38 7.07 6.43 9.65
N ASP A 39 7.59 5.94 10.78
CA ASP A 39 7.11 4.73 11.46
C ASP A 39 5.85 4.90 12.32
N THR A 40 5.28 6.11 12.34
CA THR A 40 4.08 6.44 13.12
C THR A 40 2.88 6.64 12.21
N PHE A 41 1.76 5.98 12.51
CA PHE A 41 0.49 6.22 11.83
C PHE A 41 -0.67 6.30 12.81
N ALA A 42 -1.74 6.96 12.39
CA ALA A 42 -2.96 7.11 13.17
C ALA A 42 -4.17 6.71 12.34
N VAL A 43 -5.06 5.93 12.96
CA VAL A 43 -6.40 5.59 12.47
C VAL A 43 -7.40 6.24 13.42
N VAL A 44 -8.12 7.23 12.93
CA VAL A 44 -9.12 7.97 13.71
C VAL A 44 -10.47 7.92 13.02
N ASP A 45 -11.55 8.07 13.78
CA ASP A 45 -12.90 8.14 13.24
C ASP A 45 -13.21 9.50 12.56
N SER A 46 -14.40 9.62 11.99
CA SER A 46 -14.84 10.85 11.33
C SER A 46 -14.93 12.08 12.25
N HIS A 47 -15.06 11.90 13.57
CA HIS A 47 -15.03 12.96 14.60
C HIS A 47 -13.59 13.25 15.08
N GLY A 48 -12.61 12.48 14.60
CA GLY A 48 -11.21 12.52 15.02
C GLY A 48 -10.93 11.70 16.28
N ASP A 49 -11.91 10.94 16.78
CA ASP A 49 -11.76 10.13 17.98
C ASP A 49 -11.10 8.79 17.69
N ILE A 50 -10.55 8.21 18.74
CA ILE A 50 -9.94 6.88 18.74
C ILE A 50 -10.74 6.01 19.71
N GLY A 51 -11.26 4.87 19.22
CA GLY A 51 -11.90 3.88 20.09
C GLY A 51 -13.26 4.29 20.68
N ALA A 52 -13.85 5.39 20.20
CA ALA A 52 -15.19 5.87 20.62
C ALA A 52 -16.33 5.08 19.94
N SER A 53 -16.07 4.51 18.75
CA SER A 53 -17.03 3.67 18.03
C SER A 53 -16.52 2.24 17.88
N ALA A 54 -17.44 1.29 17.75
CA ALA A 54 -17.11 -0.12 17.54
C ALA A 54 -16.25 -0.34 16.27
N GLY A 55 -15.42 -1.40 16.29
CA GLY A 55 -14.52 -1.78 15.19
C GLY A 55 -13.06 -1.46 15.49
N GLY A 56 -12.48 -2.15 16.49
CA GLY A 56 -11.27 -1.81 17.26
C GLY A 56 -9.91 -1.69 16.54
N THR A 57 -9.86 -1.15 15.33
CA THR A 57 -8.63 -0.86 14.57
C THR A 57 -8.09 0.54 14.81
N ASP A 58 -8.88 1.41 15.46
CA ASP A 58 -8.48 2.78 15.77
C ASP A 58 -7.23 2.79 16.66
N GLY A 59 -6.39 3.79 16.48
CA GLY A 59 -5.26 4.00 17.35
C GLY A 59 -4.18 4.91 16.80
N ILE A 60 -3.25 5.27 17.67
CA ILE A 60 -1.93 5.75 17.26
C ILE A 60 -0.97 4.58 17.37
N PHE A 61 -0.30 4.27 16.28
CA PHE A 61 0.61 3.16 16.15
C PHE A 61 2.02 3.68 15.88
N HIS A 62 3.00 3.07 16.51
CA HIS A 62 4.41 3.31 16.28
C HIS A 62 5.13 1.96 16.29
N LEU A 63 5.93 1.68 15.25
CA LEU A 63 6.70 0.43 15.14
C LEU A 63 5.85 -0.84 15.44
N ASP A 64 4.74 -1.00 14.71
CA ASP A 64 3.78 -2.12 14.82
C ASP A 64 3.05 -2.25 16.19
N THR A 65 3.16 -1.27 17.10
CA THR A 65 2.48 -1.32 18.42
C THR A 65 1.47 -0.17 18.55
N ARG A 66 0.30 -0.42 19.15
CA ARG A 66 -0.73 0.60 19.42
C ARG A 66 -0.46 1.36 20.72
N TYR A 67 0.13 2.55 20.61
CA TYR A 67 0.46 3.43 21.73
C TYR A 67 -0.77 4.12 22.34
N LEU A 68 -1.80 4.37 21.55
CA LEU A 68 -3.06 4.94 22.05
C LEU A 68 -4.24 4.16 21.46
N SER A 69 -5.06 3.56 22.32
CA SER A 69 -6.22 2.73 21.93
C SER A 69 -7.56 3.43 22.14
N ARG A 70 -7.58 4.49 22.96
CA ARG A 70 -8.72 5.37 23.12
C ARG A 70 -8.28 6.82 23.27
N PHE A 71 -8.98 7.71 22.59
CA PHE A 71 -8.89 9.15 22.75
C PHE A 71 -10.19 9.77 22.26
N GLU A 72 -11.10 10.04 23.19
CA GLU A 72 -12.46 10.47 22.93
C GLU A 72 -12.68 11.86 23.52
N PHE A 73 -13.31 12.74 22.74
CA PHE A 73 -13.56 14.13 23.10
C PHE A 73 -15.07 14.40 23.22
N LEU A 74 -15.51 14.82 24.41
CA LEU A 74 -16.91 15.06 24.75
C LEU A 74 -17.13 16.48 25.29
N LEU A 75 -18.36 16.96 25.14
CA LEU A 75 -18.83 18.23 25.72
C LEU A 75 -20.03 17.96 26.61
N ASP A 76 -19.93 18.32 27.90
CA ASP A 76 -20.88 17.96 28.96
C ASP A 76 -21.29 16.47 28.89
N ASP A 77 -20.27 15.61 28.79
CA ASP A 77 -20.37 14.15 28.67
C ASP A 77 -21.26 13.67 27.51
N THR A 78 -21.48 14.54 26.52
CA THR A 78 -22.29 14.29 25.32
C THR A 78 -21.40 14.33 24.08
N GLU A 79 -21.74 13.48 23.12
CA GLU A 79 -21.09 13.45 21.81
C GLU A 79 -21.44 14.69 20.97
N LEU A 80 -20.45 15.23 20.27
CA LEU A 80 -20.61 16.38 19.38
C LEU A 80 -21.20 15.97 18.02
N LEU A 81 -21.92 16.90 17.40
CA LEU A 81 -22.45 16.75 16.05
C LEU A 81 -21.36 17.03 15.01
N LEU A 82 -21.19 16.13 14.04
CA LEU A 82 -20.24 16.28 12.93
C LEU A 82 -20.74 17.26 11.86
N LEU A 83 -19.97 18.31 11.60
CA LEU A 83 -20.18 19.25 10.50
C LEU A 83 -19.30 18.93 9.28
N GLY A 84 -18.09 18.40 9.50
CA GLY A 84 -17.18 18.02 8.42
C GLY A 84 -15.92 17.31 8.90
N SER A 85 -15.36 16.44 8.06
CA SER A 85 -14.14 15.67 8.35
C SER A 85 -13.24 15.60 7.11
N ASN A 86 -12.25 16.48 7.07
CA ASN A 86 -11.47 16.80 5.88
C ASN A 86 -9.98 16.52 6.11
N VAL A 87 -9.43 15.58 5.35
CA VAL A 87 -7.99 15.40 5.23
C VAL A 87 -7.49 16.33 4.13
N ARG A 88 -6.49 17.15 4.43
CA ARG A 88 -5.87 18.07 3.47
C ARG A 88 -5.39 17.30 2.24
N ASP A 89 -5.35 17.97 1.09
CA ASP A 89 -4.99 17.36 -0.19
C ASP A 89 -3.59 16.72 -0.21
N ASP A 90 -2.68 17.16 0.67
CA ASP A 90 -1.33 16.62 0.85
C ASP A 90 -1.22 15.54 1.94
N ASN A 91 -2.34 15.07 2.50
CA ASN A 91 -2.44 14.13 3.63
C ASN A 91 -1.75 14.58 4.94
N SER A 92 -1.29 15.84 5.03
CA SER A 92 -0.49 16.29 6.18
C SER A 92 -1.31 16.58 7.44
N VAL A 93 -2.59 16.95 7.27
CA VAL A 93 -3.44 17.45 8.35
C VAL A 93 -4.86 16.95 8.16
N LEU A 94 -5.47 16.45 9.24
CA LEU A 94 -6.91 16.26 9.35
C LEU A 94 -7.53 17.46 10.07
N THR A 95 -8.61 18.01 9.53
CA THR A 95 -9.46 18.99 10.19
C THR A 95 -10.87 18.45 10.32
N VAL A 96 -11.43 18.51 11.52
CA VAL A 96 -12.79 18.11 11.84
C VAL A 96 -13.54 19.31 12.41
N ASP A 97 -14.67 19.63 11.81
CA ASP A 97 -15.58 20.67 12.28
C ASP A 97 -16.75 20.01 12.99
N LEU A 98 -17.01 20.44 14.22
CA LEU A 98 -17.97 19.88 15.15
C LEU A 98 -18.83 20.98 15.76
N THR A 99 -20.00 20.63 16.29
CA THR A 99 -20.83 21.53 17.11
C THR A 99 -21.54 20.79 18.24
N ASN A 100 -21.98 21.52 19.26
CA ASN A 100 -22.72 20.94 20.37
C ASN A 100 -24.15 20.53 19.95
N PRO A 101 -24.69 19.43 20.49
CA PRO A 101 -26.11 19.14 20.43
C PRO A 101 -26.90 20.00 21.44
N ASP A 102 -28.21 19.80 21.52
CA ASP A 102 -29.01 20.33 22.62
C ASP A 102 -28.61 19.61 23.92
N ILE A 103 -28.29 20.37 24.97
CA ILE A 103 -27.85 19.84 26.27
C ILE A 103 -28.88 20.21 27.32
N TYR A 104 -29.28 19.21 28.09
CA TYR A 104 -30.30 19.33 29.12
C TYR A 104 -29.72 19.00 30.50
N VAL A 105 -30.12 19.77 31.51
CA VAL A 105 -29.89 19.49 32.92
C VAL A 105 -31.25 19.52 33.60
N ASP A 106 -31.61 18.45 34.32
CA ASP A 106 -32.92 18.31 34.98
C ASP A 106 -34.11 18.60 34.03
N GLU A 107 -34.05 18.04 32.82
CA GLU A 107 -35.03 18.23 31.71
C GLU A 107 -35.14 19.67 31.18
N GLN A 108 -34.30 20.61 31.63
CA GLN A 108 -34.24 21.98 31.13
C GLN A 108 -33.11 22.14 30.12
N LEU A 109 -33.41 22.76 28.98
CA LEU A 109 -32.40 23.09 27.97
C LEU A 109 -31.43 24.15 28.52
N VAL A 110 -30.17 23.76 28.71
CA VAL A 110 -29.11 24.65 29.22
C VAL A 110 -28.16 25.15 28.14
N LEU A 111 -28.02 24.40 27.05
CA LEU A 111 -27.26 24.82 25.87
C LEU A 111 -27.99 24.38 24.61
N GLN A 112 -28.43 25.34 23.81
CA GLN A 112 -29.03 25.07 22.51
C GLN A 112 -27.96 24.54 21.54
N ARG A 113 -28.35 23.61 20.66
CA ARG A 113 -27.50 23.13 19.57
C ARG A 113 -26.97 24.28 18.69
N ASP A 114 -25.87 24.03 18.00
CA ASP A 114 -25.26 24.93 17.01
C ASP A 114 -24.69 26.24 17.61
N VAL A 115 -24.57 26.35 18.94
CA VAL A 115 -24.04 27.55 19.64
C VAL A 115 -22.52 27.57 19.67
N LEU A 116 -21.89 26.42 19.88
CA LEU A 116 -20.45 26.24 19.94
C LEU A 116 -19.96 25.61 18.64
N HIS A 117 -19.06 26.28 17.93
CA HIS A 117 -18.27 25.65 16.86
C HIS A 117 -16.96 25.14 17.47
N ILE A 118 -16.64 23.88 17.20
CA ILE A 118 -15.36 23.28 17.58
C ILE A 118 -14.62 22.83 16.32
N SER A 119 -13.43 23.38 16.09
CA SER A 119 -12.51 22.94 15.03
C SER A 119 -11.36 22.16 15.64
N ARG A 120 -11.29 20.86 15.32
CA ARG A 120 -10.23 19.94 15.71
C ARG A 120 -9.23 19.80 14.56
N THR A 121 -7.94 19.98 14.82
CA THR A 121 -6.87 19.83 13.84
C THR A 121 -5.89 18.76 14.32
N VAL A 122 -5.61 17.74 13.51
CA VAL A 122 -4.72 16.61 13.84
C VAL A 122 -3.62 16.47 12.80
N PHE A 123 -2.37 16.29 13.22
CA PHE A 123 -1.26 15.92 12.34
C PHE A 123 -0.25 15.02 13.06
N LEU A 124 0.55 14.29 12.28
CA LEU A 124 1.66 13.49 12.79
C LEU A 124 2.99 14.11 12.40
N TRP A 125 3.95 14.06 13.30
CA TRP A 125 5.32 14.44 13.03
C TRP A 125 6.26 13.58 13.87
N ARG A 126 7.04 12.75 13.19
CA ARG A 126 7.92 11.73 13.78
C ARG A 126 7.14 10.77 14.68
N ASP A 127 7.56 10.64 15.92
CA ASP A 127 7.02 9.81 17.00
C ASP A 127 5.80 10.42 17.70
N ALA A 128 5.28 11.56 17.23
CA ALA A 128 4.22 12.28 17.94
C ALA A 128 2.99 12.61 17.08
N ALA A 129 1.82 12.52 17.71
CA ALA A 129 0.54 13.02 17.21
C ALA A 129 0.15 14.31 17.91
N TYR A 130 -0.17 15.34 17.14
CA TYR A 130 -0.50 16.67 17.63
C TYR A 130 -1.95 16.99 17.31
N GLN A 131 -2.67 17.50 18.30
CA GLN A 131 -4.06 17.91 18.18
C GLN A 131 -4.24 19.34 18.69
N ARG A 132 -5.08 20.11 18.00
CA ARG A 132 -5.57 21.41 18.46
C ARG A 132 -7.09 21.37 18.44
N PHE A 133 -7.72 21.87 19.50
CA PHE A 133 -9.16 22.06 19.58
C PHE A 133 -9.42 23.56 19.77
N HIS A 134 -10.06 24.17 18.79
CA HIS A 134 -10.44 25.57 18.80
C HIS A 134 -11.95 25.66 18.98
N ILE A 135 -12.40 26.29 20.06
CA ILE A 135 -13.82 26.45 20.39
C ILE A 135 -14.19 27.92 20.21
N HIS A 136 -15.33 28.18 19.58
CA HIS A 136 -15.89 29.51 19.38
C HIS A 136 -17.37 29.53 19.78
N ASN A 137 -17.73 30.42 20.71
CA ASN A 137 -19.11 30.66 21.08
C ASN A 137 -19.76 31.62 20.07
N HIS A 138 -20.62 31.11 19.20
CA HIS A 138 -21.38 31.91 18.25
C HIS A 138 -22.71 32.43 18.81
N GLY A 139 -23.09 32.00 20.02
CA GLY A 139 -24.29 32.44 20.70
C GLY A 139 -24.25 33.92 21.16
N GLY A 140 -25.42 34.44 21.49
CA GLY A 140 -25.59 35.78 22.07
C GLY A 140 -25.42 35.84 23.58
N GLU A 141 -25.35 34.68 24.24
CA GLU A 141 -25.27 34.56 25.70
C GLU A 141 -23.93 33.96 26.14
N LYS A 142 -23.59 34.21 27.40
CA LYS A 142 -22.48 33.54 28.08
C LYS A 142 -22.83 32.06 28.28
N VAL A 143 -21.87 31.19 28.01
CA VAL A 143 -22.03 29.73 28.18
C VAL A 143 -20.95 29.18 29.10
N SER A 144 -21.35 28.19 29.90
CA SER A 144 -20.48 27.46 30.83
C SER A 144 -20.64 25.98 30.54
N PHE A 145 -19.53 25.27 30.28
CA PHE A 145 -19.55 23.87 29.89
C PHE A 145 -18.27 23.16 30.32
N ARG A 146 -18.32 21.83 30.35
CA ARG A 146 -17.20 20.93 30.60
C ARG A 146 -16.74 20.30 29.30
N LEU A 147 -15.44 20.38 29.02
CA LEU A 147 -14.80 19.53 28.02
C LEU A 147 -14.15 18.34 28.71
N SER A 148 -14.39 17.13 28.20
CA SER A 148 -13.85 15.89 28.75
C SER A 148 -13.07 15.13 27.68
N PHE A 149 -11.87 14.68 28.03
CA PHE A 149 -11.06 13.76 27.23
C PHE A 149 -10.94 12.44 27.97
N THR A 150 -11.35 11.34 27.35
CA THR A 150 -11.09 9.98 27.85
C THR A 150 -10.01 9.34 27.01
N PHE A 151 -8.99 8.79 27.66
CA PHE A 151 -7.88 8.15 26.96
C PHE A 151 -7.41 6.87 27.66
N SER A 152 -6.95 5.93 26.84
CA SER A 152 -6.35 4.69 27.31
C SER A 152 -5.41 4.13 26.26
N ASN A 153 -4.58 3.20 26.68
CA ASN A 153 -3.80 2.38 25.77
C ASN A 153 -3.90 0.91 26.15
N ASP A 154 -3.47 0.06 25.23
CA ASP A 154 -3.36 -1.37 25.43
C ASP A 154 -2.02 -1.94 24.95
N PHE A 155 -1.19 -1.13 24.27
CA PHE A 155 0.07 -1.54 23.65
C PHE A 155 -0.07 -2.81 22.83
N ALA A 156 -1.24 -3.00 22.21
CA ALA A 156 -1.50 -4.17 21.39
C ALA A 156 -0.56 -4.17 20.18
N ASP A 157 0.06 -5.31 19.92
CA ASP A 157 0.79 -5.52 18.67
C ASP A 157 -0.20 -5.51 17.50
N ILE A 158 0.23 -5.08 16.31
CA ILE A 158 -0.61 -5.03 15.11
C ILE A 158 -1.24 -6.38 14.78
N PHE A 159 -0.58 -7.49 15.10
CA PHE A 159 -1.13 -8.83 14.94
C PHE A 159 -2.29 -9.12 15.90
N GLU A 160 -2.24 -8.59 17.13
CA GLU A 160 -3.37 -8.65 18.07
C GLU A 160 -4.56 -7.82 17.56
N VAL A 161 -4.29 -6.64 17.00
CA VAL A 161 -5.32 -5.78 16.39
C VAL A 161 -5.93 -6.45 15.15
N ARG A 162 -5.16 -7.25 14.42
CA ARG A 162 -5.64 -8.12 13.33
C ARG A 162 -6.42 -9.34 13.81
N GLY A 163 -6.58 -9.54 15.12
CA GLY A 163 -7.41 -10.60 15.69
C GLY A 163 -6.64 -11.83 16.18
N ILE A 164 -5.31 -11.84 16.12
CA ILE A 164 -4.52 -12.92 16.75
C ILE A 164 -4.67 -12.81 18.27
N ARG A 165 -5.07 -13.90 18.91
CA ARG A 165 -5.14 -13.95 20.36
C ARG A 165 -3.75 -14.24 20.93
N ARG A 166 -3.19 -13.27 21.66
CA ARG A 166 -1.92 -13.44 22.37
C ARG A 166 -2.15 -14.03 23.76
N GLU A 167 -1.30 -14.96 24.18
CA GLU A 167 -1.46 -15.69 25.45
C GLU A 167 -1.07 -14.87 26.66
N ARG A 168 -0.01 -14.06 26.53
CA ARG A 168 0.57 -13.27 27.63
C ARG A 168 0.85 -11.86 27.14
N ARG A 169 0.80 -10.91 28.08
CA ARG A 169 1.19 -9.52 27.86
C ARG A 169 2.09 -9.06 29.01
N GLY A 170 2.87 -8.04 28.73
CA GLY A 170 3.65 -7.31 29.71
C GLY A 170 2.79 -6.51 30.70
N LEU A 171 3.44 -5.69 31.52
CA LEU A 171 2.76 -4.91 32.56
C LEU A 171 2.56 -3.46 32.11
N ALA A 172 1.29 -3.06 31.98
CA ALA A 172 0.91 -1.67 31.74
C ALA A 172 0.73 -0.90 33.06
N THR A 173 1.20 0.34 33.09
CA THR A 173 1.03 1.28 34.21
C THR A 173 0.68 2.67 33.68
N ALA A 174 0.03 3.48 34.49
CA ALA A 174 -0.33 4.85 34.15
C ALA A 174 -0.04 5.76 35.34
N ARG A 175 0.55 6.93 35.08
CA ARG A 175 0.82 7.92 36.13
C ARG A 175 0.69 9.35 35.60
N VAL A 176 0.13 10.22 36.43
CA VAL A 176 0.18 11.67 36.23
C VAL A 176 1.56 12.14 36.68
N THR A 177 2.32 12.78 35.78
CA THR A 177 3.71 13.21 36.07
C THR A 177 3.80 14.69 36.45
N ASP A 178 2.88 15.51 35.96
CA ASP A 178 2.74 16.93 36.28
C ASP A 178 1.27 17.38 36.09
N ARG A 179 0.94 18.64 36.35
CA ARG A 179 -0.42 19.21 36.21
C ARG A 179 -1.00 19.11 34.80
N ASN A 180 -0.18 18.83 33.79
CA ASN A 180 -0.61 18.76 32.40
C ASN A 180 -0.04 17.56 31.64
N ASN A 181 0.58 16.59 32.32
CA ASN A 181 1.21 15.44 31.68
C ASN A 181 0.77 14.12 32.31
N VAL A 182 0.46 13.16 31.46
CA VAL A 182 0.21 11.76 31.84
C VAL A 182 1.13 10.87 31.02
N VAL A 183 1.76 9.92 31.69
CA VAL A 183 2.59 8.90 31.06
C VAL A 183 1.92 7.55 31.26
N LEU A 184 1.61 6.90 30.15
CA LEU A 184 1.18 5.51 30.11
C LEU A 184 2.39 4.68 29.68
N SER A 185 2.78 3.70 30.48
CA SER A 185 3.98 2.88 30.24
C SER A 185 3.63 1.40 30.16
N TYR A 186 4.41 0.66 29.40
CA TYR A 186 4.30 -0.78 29.27
C TYR A 186 5.68 -1.41 29.23
N ASN A 187 5.93 -2.34 30.15
CA ASN A 187 7.11 -3.17 30.12
C ASN A 187 6.74 -4.46 29.38
N GLY A 188 7.20 -4.58 28.14
CA GLY A 188 6.95 -5.73 27.30
C GLY A 188 7.66 -6.98 27.80
N LEU A 189 7.23 -8.14 27.28
CA LEU A 189 7.88 -9.42 27.53
C LEU A 189 9.25 -9.53 26.84
N ASP A 190 9.56 -8.59 25.94
CA ASP A 190 10.86 -8.42 25.27
C ASP A 190 11.85 -7.55 26.04
N ASP A 191 11.59 -7.31 27.33
CA ASP A 191 12.37 -6.44 28.23
C ASP A 191 12.50 -4.99 27.75
N LYS A 192 11.68 -4.56 26.78
CA LYS A 192 11.62 -3.16 26.32
C LYS A 192 10.49 -2.41 27.02
N SER A 193 10.82 -1.24 27.54
CA SER A 193 9.82 -0.29 28.03
C SER A 193 9.32 0.56 26.87
N ARG A 194 7.99 0.62 26.74
CA ARG A 194 7.28 1.45 25.78
C ARG A 194 6.48 2.50 26.54
N SER A 195 6.35 3.71 26.01
CA SER A 195 5.57 4.75 26.68
C SER A 195 4.81 5.67 25.74
N SER A 196 3.65 6.14 26.20
CA SER A 196 2.85 7.19 25.57
C SER A 196 2.76 8.36 26.53
N GLU A 197 3.36 9.48 26.17
CA GLU A 197 3.26 10.72 26.93
C GLU A 197 2.18 11.62 26.32
N LEU A 198 1.15 11.92 27.10
CA LEU A 198 0.08 12.85 26.75
C LEU A 198 0.33 14.18 27.46
N THR A 199 0.60 15.22 26.69
CA THR A 199 0.78 16.60 27.17
C THR A 199 -0.40 17.47 26.76
N PHE A 200 -0.96 18.17 27.74
CA PHE A 200 -2.07 19.10 27.58
C PHE A 200 -1.59 20.55 27.73
N ASP A 201 -2.04 21.45 26.85
CA ASP A 201 -1.72 22.87 26.92
C ASP A 201 -2.93 23.72 26.50
N PRO A 202 -3.49 24.59 27.36
CA PRO A 202 -3.12 24.80 28.76
C PRO A 202 -3.38 23.57 29.65
N PRO A 203 -2.84 23.53 30.88
CA PRO A 203 -3.15 22.48 31.85
C PRO A 203 -4.67 22.35 32.08
N PRO A 204 -5.21 21.12 32.14
CA PRO A 204 -6.62 20.88 32.45
C PRO A 204 -6.97 21.28 33.87
N THR A 205 -8.25 21.52 34.12
CA THR A 205 -8.79 21.76 35.47
C THR A 205 -8.59 20.53 36.35
N GLU A 206 -8.83 19.35 35.80
CA GLU A 206 -8.60 18.06 36.45
C GLU A 206 -7.86 17.11 35.50
N LEU A 207 -6.85 16.42 36.03
CA LEU A 207 -6.09 15.41 35.31
C LEU A 207 -5.98 14.14 36.15
N THR A 208 -6.36 13.02 35.55
CA THR A 208 -6.20 11.68 36.11
C THR A 208 -5.37 10.82 35.16
N SER A 209 -5.10 9.57 35.53
CA SER A 209 -4.38 8.63 34.68
C SER A 209 -5.12 8.21 33.41
N SER A 210 -6.43 8.51 33.27
CA SER A 210 -7.26 8.06 32.14
C SER A 210 -8.20 9.14 31.58
N ALA A 211 -8.23 10.32 32.19
CA ALA A 211 -9.09 11.41 31.76
C ALA A 211 -8.51 12.79 32.10
N ALA A 212 -8.84 13.76 31.25
CA ALA A 212 -8.58 15.18 31.49
C ALA A 212 -9.89 15.96 31.30
N SER A 213 -10.17 16.96 32.13
CA SER A 213 -11.32 17.84 31.93
C SER A 213 -11.04 19.31 32.18
N TYR A 214 -11.75 20.15 31.44
CA TYR A 214 -11.70 21.61 31.50
C TYR A 214 -13.07 22.16 31.83
N THR A 215 -13.16 23.05 32.80
CA THR A 215 -14.36 23.86 33.06
C THR A 215 -14.16 25.23 32.42
N ILE A 216 -14.95 25.53 31.39
CA ILE A 216 -14.77 26.74 30.58
C ILE A 216 -16.00 27.63 30.68
N ASN A 217 -15.76 28.92 30.89
CA ASN A 217 -16.77 29.97 30.78
C ASN A 217 -16.42 30.82 29.56
N MET A 218 -17.32 30.91 28.59
CA MET A 218 -17.11 31.67 27.36
C MET A 218 -18.14 32.77 27.22
N GLU A 219 -17.67 34.01 27.10
CA GLU A 219 -18.50 35.15 26.72
C GLU A 219 -19.03 34.99 25.27
N PRO A 220 -20.08 35.73 24.88
CA PRO A 220 -20.53 35.79 23.49
C PRO A 220 -19.36 36.11 22.55
N GLN A 221 -19.24 35.40 21.42
CA GLN A 221 -18.12 35.51 20.46
C GLN A 221 -16.73 35.18 21.04
N GLY A 222 -16.68 34.67 22.28
CA GLY A 222 -15.46 34.24 22.94
C GLY A 222 -14.82 33.06 22.22
N ARG A 223 -13.49 32.96 22.30
CA ARG A 223 -12.70 31.87 21.69
C ARG A 223 -11.79 31.23 22.71
N TYR A 224 -11.64 29.92 22.62
CA TYR A 224 -10.74 29.14 23.46
C TYR A 224 -9.95 28.15 22.61
N SER A 225 -8.69 27.90 22.96
CA SER A 225 -7.85 26.92 22.26
C SER A 225 -7.09 26.06 23.26
N LEU A 226 -7.08 24.78 22.99
CA LEU A 226 -6.29 23.79 23.72
C LEU A 226 -5.55 22.89 22.73
N PHE A 227 -4.43 22.35 23.19
CA PHE A 227 -3.50 21.56 22.43
C PHE A 227 -3.20 20.28 23.19
N VAL A 228 -3.16 19.16 22.47
CA VAL A 228 -2.80 17.86 23.02
C VAL A 228 -1.70 17.26 22.14
N ALA A 229 -0.61 16.81 22.75
CA ALA A 229 0.43 16.05 22.06
C ALA A 229 0.51 14.64 22.68
N VAL A 230 0.56 13.61 21.83
CA VAL A 230 0.78 12.22 22.22
C VAL A 230 2.10 11.78 21.62
N THR A 231 3.11 11.52 22.44
CA THR A 231 4.46 11.14 21.98
C THR A 231 4.73 9.67 22.32
N CYS A 232 5.20 8.90 21.34
CA CYS A 232 5.57 7.49 21.49
C CYS A 232 7.05 7.38 21.86
N ASP A 233 7.37 6.65 22.92
CA ASP A 233 8.73 6.36 23.43
C ASP A 233 9.62 7.56 23.77
N GLY A 234 9.07 8.78 23.78
CA GLY A 234 9.69 9.99 24.31
C GLY A 234 11.14 10.15 23.85
N SER A 235 11.37 10.30 22.54
CA SER A 235 12.68 10.39 21.88
C SER A 235 13.82 10.96 22.75
N GLY A 236 14.53 10.10 23.48
CA GLY A 236 15.78 10.41 24.19
C GLY A 236 15.78 11.67 25.07
N GLY A 237 14.64 12.10 25.61
CA GLY A 237 14.53 13.31 26.43
C GLY A 237 14.37 14.64 25.66
N THR A 238 14.12 14.64 24.35
CA THR A 238 13.66 15.84 23.65
C THR A 238 12.15 16.02 23.81
N ARG A 239 11.73 17.09 24.50
CA ARG A 239 10.32 17.46 24.64
C ARG A 239 9.69 17.64 23.26
N ALA A 240 8.48 17.11 23.06
CA ALA A 240 7.69 17.32 21.86
C ALA A 240 7.64 18.82 21.48
N ALA A 241 7.73 19.12 20.19
CA ALA A 241 7.65 20.49 19.71
C ALA A 241 6.29 21.09 20.07
N SER A 242 6.19 22.42 20.23
CA SER A 242 4.86 23.03 20.31
C SER A 242 4.08 22.80 19.02
N PHE A 243 2.75 22.76 19.09
CA PHE A 243 1.86 22.45 17.96
C PHE A 243 2.25 23.20 16.67
N PHE A 244 2.40 24.53 16.73
CA PHE A 244 2.73 25.33 15.55
C PHE A 244 4.14 25.07 15.00
N ARG A 245 5.13 24.80 15.87
CA ARG A 245 6.50 24.45 15.44
C ARG A 245 6.52 23.07 14.79
N GLY A 246 5.79 22.10 15.35
CA GLY A 246 5.60 20.78 14.75
C GLY A 246 4.96 20.88 13.38
N LEU A 247 3.87 21.65 13.25
CA LEU A 247 3.15 21.82 11.99
C LEU A 247 4.01 22.47 10.90
N ILE A 248 4.80 23.49 11.25
CA ILE A 248 5.76 24.12 10.32
C ILE A 248 6.83 23.13 9.88
N SER A 249 7.36 22.31 10.81
CA SER A 249 8.38 21.31 10.51
C SER A 249 7.84 20.23 9.57
N ALA A 250 6.64 19.71 9.86
CA ALA A 250 5.94 18.74 9.00
C ALA A 250 5.69 19.30 7.60
N ALA A 251 5.21 20.54 7.50
CA ALA A 251 4.96 21.20 6.22
C ALA A 251 6.24 21.45 5.41
N ARG A 252 7.39 21.69 6.05
CA ARG A 252 8.68 21.87 5.38
C ARG A 252 9.21 20.55 4.83
N ALA A 253 9.23 19.51 5.64
CA ALA A 253 9.69 18.19 5.20
C ALA A 253 8.89 17.64 4.02
N SER A 254 7.56 17.82 4.03
CA SER A 254 6.70 17.44 2.91
C SER A 254 7.06 18.15 1.58
N LYS A 255 7.53 19.41 1.64
CA LYS A 255 7.95 20.17 0.47
C LYS A 255 9.31 19.71 -0.08
N ASP A 256 10.26 19.40 0.78
CA ASP A 256 11.62 19.03 0.37
C ASP A 256 11.65 17.69 -0.40
N VAL A 257 10.77 16.75 -0.04
CA VAL A 257 10.57 15.48 -0.76
C VAL A 257 10.08 15.67 -2.20
N SER A 258 9.49 16.82 -2.54
CA SER A 258 8.85 17.07 -3.84
C SER A 258 9.78 17.61 -4.94
N ALA A 259 11.00 18.02 -4.62
CA ALA A 259 11.83 18.86 -5.50
C ALA A 259 12.37 18.13 -6.75
N ASN A 260 12.35 16.79 -6.78
CA ASN A 260 12.99 15.97 -7.82
C ASN A 260 12.04 15.00 -8.54
N THR A 261 10.73 15.11 -8.32
CA THR A 261 9.71 14.23 -8.90
C THR A 261 9.07 14.89 -10.13
N ALA A 262 8.86 14.14 -11.21
CA ALA A 262 8.10 14.63 -12.35
C ALA A 262 6.64 14.94 -11.94
N THR A 263 6.06 16.00 -12.48
CA THR A 263 4.64 16.33 -12.24
C THR A 263 3.82 16.12 -13.49
N VAL A 264 2.56 15.74 -13.30
CA VAL A 264 1.61 15.46 -14.38
C VAL A 264 0.38 16.33 -14.19
N GLU A 265 -0.02 16.99 -15.26
CA GLU A 265 -1.25 17.77 -15.38
C GLU A 265 -1.97 17.28 -16.64
N THR A 266 -3.29 17.19 -16.62
CA THR A 266 -4.07 16.70 -17.76
C THR A 266 -5.27 17.59 -18.02
N SER A 267 -5.89 17.43 -19.19
CA SER A 267 -7.13 18.14 -19.55
C SER A 267 -8.37 17.68 -18.76
N ASN A 268 -8.23 16.76 -17.79
CA ASN A 268 -9.35 16.19 -17.05
C ASN A 268 -9.16 16.40 -15.54
N ASP A 269 -9.97 17.29 -14.96
CA ASP A 269 -9.87 17.65 -13.54
C ASP A 269 -10.12 16.48 -12.59
N LEU A 270 -10.98 15.52 -12.95
CA LEU A 270 -11.21 14.33 -12.13
C LEU A 270 -9.96 13.46 -12.07
N PHE A 271 -9.27 13.32 -13.21
CA PHE A 271 -8.04 12.56 -13.27
C PHE A 271 -6.88 13.31 -12.58
N ASN A 272 -6.82 14.63 -12.69
CA ASN A 272 -5.89 15.46 -11.92
C ASN A 272 -6.10 15.27 -10.41
N ARG A 273 -7.35 15.25 -9.93
CA ARG A 273 -7.65 14.92 -8.52
C ARG A 273 -7.14 13.53 -8.11
N THR A 274 -7.32 12.54 -8.99
CA THR A 274 -6.83 11.16 -8.75
C THR A 274 -5.31 11.12 -8.67
N LEU A 275 -4.61 11.81 -9.58
CA LEU A 275 -3.14 11.91 -9.59
C LEU A 275 -2.60 12.63 -8.35
N CYS A 276 -3.22 13.76 -7.96
CA CYS A 276 -2.85 14.50 -6.75
C CYS A 276 -3.04 13.65 -5.48
N ARG A 277 -4.20 12.99 -5.34
CA ARG A 277 -4.45 12.09 -4.20
C ARG A 277 -3.45 10.94 -4.15
N SER A 278 -3.20 10.32 -5.30
CA SER A 278 -2.24 9.22 -5.44
C SER A 278 -0.82 9.62 -5.04
N MET A 279 -0.34 10.80 -5.47
CA MET A 279 0.96 11.32 -5.08
C MET A 279 1.02 11.67 -3.58
N ALA A 280 -0.04 12.24 -3.02
CA ALA A 280 -0.13 12.52 -1.59
C ALA A 280 -0.13 11.23 -0.75
N ASP A 281 -0.80 10.18 -1.21
CA ASP A 281 -0.83 8.86 -0.57
C ASP A 281 0.56 8.21 -0.60
N LEU A 282 1.24 8.23 -1.75
CA LEU A 282 2.62 7.74 -1.86
C LEU A 282 3.58 8.47 -0.92
N ARG A 283 3.53 9.81 -0.88
CA ARG A 283 4.38 10.62 0.01
C ARG A 283 4.14 10.34 1.47
N MET A 284 2.89 10.13 1.87
CA MET A 284 2.54 9.76 3.24
C MET A 284 3.08 8.36 3.61
N LEU A 285 3.08 7.43 2.65
CA LEU A 285 3.55 6.05 2.85
C LEU A 285 5.06 5.90 2.77
N ILE A 286 5.78 6.83 2.14
CA ILE A 286 7.25 6.85 2.14
C ILE A 286 7.76 7.17 3.55
N THR A 287 8.68 6.34 4.02
CA THR A 287 9.45 6.51 5.27
C THR A 287 10.90 6.76 4.89
N GLU A 288 11.55 7.74 5.52
CA GLU A 288 12.99 7.94 5.39
C GLU A 288 13.74 6.89 6.20
N THR A 289 14.39 5.95 5.52
CA THR A 289 15.22 4.92 6.16
C THR A 289 16.71 5.28 6.04
N GLU A 290 17.57 4.60 6.81
CA GLU A 290 19.03 4.74 6.66
C GLU A 290 19.53 4.49 5.21
N GLN A 291 18.81 3.65 4.45
CA GLN A 291 19.15 3.29 3.07
C GLN A 291 18.50 4.22 2.03
N GLY A 292 17.67 5.17 2.47
CA GLY A 292 16.93 6.11 1.63
C GLY A 292 15.40 5.96 1.76
N PRO A 293 14.64 6.70 0.93
CA PRO A 293 13.18 6.69 0.98
C PRO A 293 12.63 5.32 0.60
N TYR A 294 11.75 4.76 1.43
CA TYR A 294 11.12 3.48 1.21
C TYR A 294 9.60 3.58 1.36
N PRO A 295 8.79 3.17 0.36
CA PRO A 295 7.34 3.15 0.49
C PRO A 295 6.89 1.97 1.34
N TYR A 296 6.33 2.23 2.53
CA TYR A 296 5.65 1.18 3.31
C TYR A 296 4.36 0.75 2.61
N ALA A 297 3.99 -0.53 2.75
CA ALA A 297 2.92 -1.13 1.94
C ALA A 297 1.57 -0.40 2.08
N GLY A 298 0.97 -0.35 3.27
CA GLY A 298 -0.22 0.48 3.48
C GLY A 298 -0.87 0.40 4.84
N ILE A 299 -1.86 1.27 5.04
CA ILE A 299 -2.48 1.52 6.35
C ILE A 299 -3.90 0.96 6.37
N PRO A 300 -4.31 0.23 7.43
CA PRO A 300 -3.60 0.10 8.72
C PRO A 300 -2.72 -1.15 8.89
N TRP A 301 -2.82 -2.14 8.00
CA TRP A 301 -2.33 -3.49 8.29
C TRP A 301 -0.85 -3.74 7.97
N TYR A 302 -0.33 -3.01 6.99
CA TYR A 302 0.94 -3.31 6.33
C TYR A 302 1.87 -2.09 6.32
N SER A 303 1.82 -1.25 7.37
CA SER A 303 2.63 -0.03 7.46
C SER A 303 4.07 -0.34 7.88
N THR A 304 4.77 -1.12 7.05
CA THR A 304 6.18 -1.50 7.24
C THR A 304 6.85 -1.79 5.88
N THR A 305 8.14 -2.17 5.91
CA THR A 305 8.89 -2.67 4.77
C THR A 305 8.32 -4.01 4.28
N PHE A 306 7.76 -4.01 3.07
CA PHE A 306 7.33 -5.19 2.32
C PHE A 306 8.10 -5.27 1.01
N GLY A 307 8.85 -6.34 0.78
CA GLY A 307 9.79 -6.44 -0.34
C GLY A 307 9.11 -6.27 -1.69
N ARG A 308 8.16 -7.15 -1.99
CA ARG A 308 7.39 -7.12 -3.24
C ARG A 308 6.64 -5.81 -3.45
N ASP A 309 5.89 -5.34 -2.44
CA ASP A 309 5.10 -4.11 -2.53
C ASP A 309 5.98 -2.90 -2.81
N GLY A 310 7.12 -2.81 -2.11
CA GLY A 310 8.13 -1.77 -2.33
C GLY A 310 8.71 -1.83 -3.74
N ILE A 311 9.04 -3.03 -4.23
CA ILE A 311 9.57 -3.23 -5.57
C ILE A 311 8.55 -2.84 -6.65
N ILE A 312 7.31 -3.34 -6.57
CA ILE A 312 6.27 -3.04 -7.56
C ILE A 312 5.94 -1.55 -7.55
N THR A 313 5.83 -0.92 -6.38
CA THR A 313 5.64 0.53 -6.26
C THR A 313 6.79 1.28 -6.94
N ALA A 314 8.04 0.88 -6.70
CA ALA A 314 9.21 1.47 -7.32
C ALA A 314 9.22 1.29 -8.85
N ILE A 315 8.84 0.12 -9.38
CA ILE A 315 8.70 -0.11 -10.83
C ILE A 315 7.68 0.86 -11.43
N GLN A 316 6.50 0.98 -10.81
CA GLN A 316 5.41 1.84 -11.30
C GLN A 316 5.75 3.34 -11.26
N MET A 317 6.57 3.75 -10.28
CA MET A 317 7.02 5.13 -10.11
C MET A 317 8.35 5.45 -10.83
N LEU A 318 9.05 4.45 -11.36
CA LEU A 318 10.44 4.57 -11.83
C LEU A 318 10.65 5.68 -12.88
N TRP A 319 9.67 5.91 -13.74
CA TRP A 319 9.75 6.96 -14.76
C TRP A 319 9.64 8.37 -14.15
N CYS A 320 8.86 8.49 -13.07
CA CYS A 320 8.47 9.73 -12.39
C CYS A 320 9.46 10.11 -11.28
N ASP A 321 9.84 9.15 -10.44
CA ASP A 321 10.79 9.30 -9.33
C ASP A 321 11.69 8.07 -9.18
N PRO A 322 12.87 8.05 -9.82
CA PRO A 322 13.82 6.94 -9.66
C PRO A 322 14.49 6.90 -8.29
N GLY A 323 14.35 7.94 -7.45
CA GLY A 323 14.91 7.97 -6.10
C GLY A 323 14.28 6.91 -5.19
N ILE A 324 12.97 6.66 -5.36
CA ILE A 324 12.24 5.60 -4.65
C ILE A 324 12.86 4.23 -4.95
N ALA A 325 13.12 3.94 -6.24
CA ALA A 325 13.73 2.68 -6.64
C ALA A 325 15.13 2.48 -6.04
N ARG A 326 15.95 3.53 -5.96
CA ARG A 326 17.26 3.47 -5.30
C ARG A 326 17.13 3.14 -3.82
N GLY A 327 16.22 3.80 -3.09
CA GLY A 327 15.97 3.54 -1.67
C GLY A 327 15.47 2.11 -1.42
N VAL A 328 14.51 1.63 -2.23
CA VAL A 328 14.01 0.25 -2.17
C VAL A 328 15.12 -0.77 -2.40
N LEU A 329 15.93 -0.60 -3.45
CA LEU A 329 17.04 -1.50 -3.75
C LEU A 329 18.07 -1.55 -2.61
N LYS A 330 18.48 -0.40 -2.07
CA LYS A 330 19.46 -0.34 -0.98
C LYS A 330 18.90 -0.96 0.32
N ARG A 331 17.64 -0.68 0.65
CA ARG A 331 16.97 -1.27 1.84
C ARG A 331 16.92 -2.79 1.72
N LEU A 332 16.42 -3.32 0.61
CA LEU A 332 16.28 -4.77 0.43
C LEU A 332 17.63 -5.49 0.33
N ALA A 333 18.64 -4.86 -0.26
CA ALA A 333 20.00 -5.38 -0.27
C ALA A 333 20.61 -5.46 1.14
N ALA A 334 20.34 -4.47 2.01
CA ALA A 334 20.84 -4.44 3.38
C ALA A 334 20.29 -5.59 4.24
N TYR A 335 19.05 -6.01 3.96
CA TYR A 335 18.35 -7.10 4.66
C TYR A 335 18.18 -8.37 3.81
N GLN A 336 19.01 -8.56 2.78
CA GLN A 336 19.02 -9.82 2.03
C GLN A 336 19.44 -10.98 2.93
N ALA A 337 18.77 -12.13 2.83
CA ALA A 337 19.08 -13.31 3.63
C ALA A 337 20.51 -13.80 3.35
N LYS A 338 21.23 -14.15 4.43
CA LYS A 338 22.63 -14.61 4.39
C LYS A 338 22.81 -16.06 4.84
N SER A 339 21.77 -16.64 5.44
CA SER A 339 21.78 -17.98 6.03
C SER A 339 20.43 -18.64 5.87
N PHE A 340 20.40 -19.96 6.01
CA PHE A 340 19.16 -20.71 6.09
C PHE A 340 18.51 -20.53 7.47
N ASP A 341 17.21 -20.22 7.48
CA ASP A 341 16.37 -20.22 8.69
C ASP A 341 14.95 -20.68 8.32
N PRO A 342 14.56 -21.93 8.66
CA PRO A 342 13.23 -22.47 8.35
C PRO A 342 12.05 -21.67 8.91
N ILE A 343 12.20 -21.05 10.09
CA ILE A 343 11.10 -20.29 10.72
C ILE A 343 10.78 -19.05 9.89
N SER A 344 11.83 -18.41 9.38
CA SER A 344 11.74 -17.18 8.59
C SER A 344 11.60 -17.44 7.09
N ASP A 345 11.55 -18.70 6.63
CA ASP A 345 11.67 -19.11 5.22
C ASP A 345 12.92 -18.50 4.53
N ALA A 346 13.99 -18.26 5.29
CA ALA A 346 15.20 -17.59 4.82
C ALA A 346 16.14 -18.58 4.13
N GLU A 347 16.69 -18.18 2.99
CA GLU A 347 17.73 -18.89 2.26
C GLU A 347 18.72 -17.85 1.70
N PRO A 348 20.04 -18.15 1.65
CA PRO A 348 21.02 -17.19 1.15
C PRO A 348 20.65 -16.64 -0.23
N GLY A 349 20.59 -15.31 -0.34
CA GLY A 349 20.22 -14.60 -1.56
C GLY A 349 18.74 -14.19 -1.66
N LYS A 350 17.85 -14.73 -0.82
CA LYS A 350 16.44 -14.31 -0.81
C LYS A 350 16.25 -12.86 -0.35
N ILE A 351 15.28 -12.21 -0.96
CA ILE A 351 14.79 -10.89 -0.56
C ILE A 351 13.55 -11.08 0.31
N LEU A 352 13.46 -10.28 1.39
CA LEU A 352 12.38 -10.39 2.37
C LEU A 352 10.99 -10.22 1.75
N HIS A 353 10.02 -10.93 2.33
CA HIS A 353 8.59 -10.69 2.17
C HIS A 353 8.17 -9.45 2.96
N GLU A 354 8.35 -9.47 4.28
CA GLU A 354 8.08 -8.35 5.18
C GLU A 354 9.03 -8.34 6.39
N MET A 355 9.12 -7.19 7.06
CA MET A 355 9.91 -6.99 8.27
C MET A 355 9.07 -6.27 9.32
N ARG A 356 8.98 -6.81 10.53
CA ARG A 356 8.18 -6.29 11.64
C ARG A 356 9.04 -6.03 12.87
N SER A 357 8.76 -4.93 13.55
CA SER A 357 9.51 -4.50 14.75
C SER A 357 8.70 -4.62 16.04
N GLY A 358 7.44 -5.05 15.94
CA GLY A 358 6.54 -5.26 17.06
C GLY A 358 7.02 -6.31 18.07
N GLU A 359 6.46 -6.27 19.26
CA GLU A 359 6.83 -7.15 20.37
C GLU A 359 6.68 -8.64 19.99
N MET A 360 5.59 -9.00 19.30
CA MET A 360 5.34 -10.39 18.88
C MET A 360 6.41 -10.90 17.91
N ALA A 361 6.89 -10.03 17.02
CA ALA A 361 7.95 -10.36 16.07
C ALA A 361 9.31 -10.50 16.78
N MET A 362 9.61 -9.62 17.74
CA MET A 362 10.85 -9.68 18.55
C MET A 362 10.93 -10.95 19.41
N LEU A 363 9.79 -11.41 19.93
CA LEU A 363 9.67 -12.64 20.72
C LEU A 363 9.56 -13.91 19.88
N ARG A 364 9.50 -13.77 18.53
CA ARG A 364 9.26 -14.88 17.59
C ARG A 364 7.94 -15.60 17.83
N GLU A 365 6.94 -14.90 18.37
CA GLU A 365 5.55 -15.38 18.43
C GLU A 365 4.93 -15.41 17.02
N VAL A 366 5.47 -14.61 16.10
CA VAL A 366 5.20 -14.61 14.66
C VAL A 366 6.52 -14.62 13.87
N PRO A 367 6.56 -15.16 12.65
CA PRO A 367 7.81 -15.27 11.88
C PRO A 367 8.26 -13.94 11.24
N PHE A 368 7.47 -12.88 11.38
CA PHE A 368 7.57 -11.65 10.58
C PHE A 368 8.67 -10.66 10.99
N GLY A 369 9.56 -11.02 11.92
CA GLY A 369 10.72 -10.16 12.27
C GLY A 369 11.56 -9.82 11.03
N LEU A 370 12.05 -10.86 10.35
CA LEU A 370 12.65 -10.80 9.02
C LEU A 370 12.14 -12.00 8.24
N TYR A 371 10.99 -11.89 7.59
CA TYR A 371 10.36 -13.04 6.92
C TYR A 371 10.65 -13.03 5.43
N TYR A 372 10.95 -14.20 4.87
CA TYR A 372 11.39 -14.39 3.48
C TYR A 372 10.49 -15.36 2.70
N GLY A 373 9.27 -15.64 3.18
CA GLY A 373 8.26 -16.44 2.48
C GLY A 373 7.66 -15.72 1.26
N SER A 374 8.52 -15.31 0.33
CA SER A 374 8.18 -14.66 -0.93
C SER A 374 9.06 -15.23 -2.05
N VAL A 375 8.45 -15.94 -2.98
CA VAL A 375 9.16 -16.53 -4.13
C VAL A 375 9.44 -15.50 -5.23
N ASP A 376 8.64 -14.43 -5.27
CA ASP A 376 8.65 -13.40 -6.30
C ASP A 376 9.56 -12.19 -5.98
N SER A 377 9.80 -11.88 -4.71
CA SER A 377 10.61 -10.70 -4.33
C SER A 377 12.05 -10.78 -4.84
N THR A 378 12.67 -11.96 -4.82
CA THR A 378 14.06 -12.16 -5.26
C THR A 378 14.27 -11.89 -6.76
N PRO A 379 13.52 -12.51 -7.70
CA PRO A 379 13.62 -12.14 -9.11
C PRO A 379 13.19 -10.68 -9.35
N LEU A 380 12.13 -10.19 -8.67
CA LEU A 380 11.67 -8.81 -8.82
C LEU A 380 12.74 -7.79 -8.38
N PHE A 381 13.55 -8.08 -7.38
CA PHE A 381 14.68 -7.23 -6.97
C PHE A 381 15.70 -7.05 -8.09
N VAL A 382 16.06 -8.15 -8.78
CA VAL A 382 16.96 -8.10 -9.94
C VAL A 382 16.30 -7.36 -11.12
N VAL A 383 14.99 -7.57 -11.33
CA VAL A 383 14.22 -6.80 -12.32
C VAL A 383 14.28 -5.30 -12.03
N LEU A 384 14.02 -4.88 -10.80
CA LEU A 384 14.07 -3.47 -10.42
C LEU A 384 15.47 -2.88 -10.60
N ALA A 385 16.52 -3.60 -10.20
CA ALA A 385 17.91 -3.15 -10.38
C ALA A 385 18.22 -2.91 -11.86
N GLY A 386 17.81 -3.85 -12.72
CA GLY A 386 17.96 -3.74 -14.16
C GLY A 386 17.21 -2.56 -14.76
N LEU A 387 15.91 -2.44 -14.46
CA LEU A 387 15.07 -1.34 -14.93
C LEU A 387 15.59 0.01 -14.42
N TYR A 388 16.04 0.09 -13.17
CA TYR A 388 16.69 1.28 -12.61
C TYR A 388 17.92 1.66 -13.44
N PHE A 389 18.78 0.69 -13.77
CA PHE A 389 19.98 0.98 -14.55
C PHE A 389 19.69 1.39 -15.99
N GLU A 390 18.64 0.83 -16.61
CA GLU A 390 18.13 1.26 -17.92
C GLU A 390 17.54 2.66 -17.86
N ARG A 391 16.90 3.03 -16.75
CA ARG A 391 16.28 4.35 -16.55
C ARG A 391 17.27 5.46 -16.26
N THR A 392 18.27 5.20 -15.43
CA THR A 392 19.14 6.23 -14.84
C THR A 392 20.55 6.21 -15.41
N GLY A 393 21.04 5.03 -15.79
CA GLY A 393 22.45 4.82 -16.10
C GLY A 393 23.38 4.94 -14.89
N ASP A 394 22.85 4.96 -13.66
CA ASP A 394 23.61 5.07 -12.41
C ASP A 394 24.44 3.82 -12.14
N ARG A 395 25.66 3.83 -12.69
CA ARG A 395 26.62 2.73 -12.58
C ARG A 395 27.13 2.56 -11.15
N ALA A 396 27.23 3.63 -10.38
CA ALA A 396 27.79 3.58 -9.02
C ALA A 396 26.89 2.77 -8.09
N THR A 397 25.59 3.08 -8.07
CA THR A 397 24.60 2.32 -7.29
C THR A 397 24.54 0.85 -7.72
N ILE A 398 24.59 0.57 -9.03
CA ILE A 398 24.51 -0.82 -9.52
C ILE A 398 25.76 -1.62 -9.15
N LEU A 399 26.95 -1.01 -9.17
CA LEU A 399 28.16 -1.67 -8.69
C LEU A 399 28.13 -1.95 -7.20
N GLU A 400 27.62 -1.00 -6.40
CA GLU A 400 27.43 -1.18 -4.96
C GLU A 400 26.53 -2.38 -4.65
N LEU A 401 25.45 -2.53 -5.41
CA LEU A 401 24.45 -3.60 -5.24
C LEU A 401 24.80 -4.92 -5.95
N TRP A 402 25.88 -4.94 -6.74
CA TRP A 402 26.21 -6.09 -7.58
C TRP A 402 26.37 -7.41 -6.80
N PRO A 403 27.03 -7.44 -5.62
CA PRO A 403 27.13 -8.67 -4.84
C PRO A 403 25.77 -9.25 -4.43
N GLN A 404 24.80 -8.39 -4.11
CA GLN A 404 23.45 -8.82 -3.74
C GLN A 404 22.63 -9.27 -4.95
N ILE A 405 22.86 -8.64 -6.12
CA ILE A 405 22.29 -9.09 -7.40
C ILE A 405 22.83 -10.49 -7.74
N GLU A 406 24.13 -10.73 -7.59
CA GLU A 406 24.74 -12.04 -7.81
C GLU A 406 24.21 -13.08 -6.81
N ALA A 407 24.04 -12.74 -5.54
CA ALA A 407 23.44 -13.63 -4.55
C ALA A 407 21.97 -13.98 -4.89
N ALA A 408 21.18 -13.02 -5.37
CA ALA A 408 19.81 -13.27 -5.82
C ALA A 408 19.77 -14.17 -7.07
N LEU A 409 20.70 -13.98 -8.03
CA LEU A 409 20.86 -14.84 -9.19
C LEU A 409 21.28 -16.26 -8.79
N ALA A 410 22.21 -16.39 -7.85
CA ALA A 410 22.65 -17.68 -7.32
C ALA A 410 21.54 -18.41 -6.56
N TRP A 411 20.66 -17.68 -5.87
CA TRP A 411 19.46 -18.26 -5.27
C TRP A 411 18.52 -18.85 -6.33
N MET A 412 18.23 -18.08 -7.39
CA MET A 412 17.36 -18.55 -8.48
C MET A 412 17.92 -19.77 -9.22
N ASP A 413 19.24 -19.88 -9.35
CA ASP A 413 19.92 -21.01 -10.02
C ASP A 413 20.20 -22.21 -9.09
N GLY A 414 19.89 -22.08 -7.79
CA GLY A 414 20.20 -23.07 -6.77
C GLY A 414 18.98 -23.35 -5.88
N PRO A 415 18.94 -22.85 -4.63
CA PRO A 415 17.84 -23.15 -3.70
C PRO A 415 16.43 -22.83 -4.22
N GLY A 416 16.28 -21.87 -5.13
CA GLY A 416 14.98 -21.54 -5.72
C GLY A 416 14.42 -22.61 -6.66
N ASP A 417 15.28 -23.41 -7.30
CA ASP A 417 14.93 -24.48 -8.26
C ASP A 417 15.27 -25.84 -7.65
N VAL A 418 14.43 -26.27 -6.72
CA VAL A 418 14.71 -27.38 -5.79
C VAL A 418 14.91 -28.71 -6.51
N ASP A 419 14.20 -28.94 -7.62
CA ASP A 419 14.31 -30.16 -8.42
C ASP A 419 15.11 -30.00 -9.72
N CYS A 420 15.71 -28.81 -9.94
CA CYS A 420 16.58 -28.48 -11.06
C CYS A 420 15.91 -28.63 -12.44
N ASP A 421 14.58 -28.45 -12.52
CA ASP A 421 13.83 -28.49 -13.78
C ASP A 421 13.89 -27.16 -14.56
N GLY A 422 14.41 -26.10 -13.91
CA GLY A 422 14.56 -24.75 -14.44
C GLY A 422 13.47 -23.78 -13.98
N PHE A 423 12.51 -24.21 -13.16
CA PHE A 423 11.50 -23.35 -12.58
C PHE A 423 11.77 -23.10 -11.11
N ILE A 424 11.59 -21.85 -10.68
CA ILE A 424 11.66 -21.57 -9.24
C ILE A 424 10.35 -21.92 -8.56
N GLU A 425 10.45 -22.53 -7.40
CA GLU A 425 9.34 -23.11 -6.65
C GLU A 425 9.30 -22.59 -5.22
N TYR A 426 8.15 -22.74 -4.57
CA TYR A 426 8.04 -22.53 -3.14
C TYR A 426 7.30 -23.66 -2.44
N HIS A 427 7.70 -23.86 -1.20
CA HIS A 427 7.00 -24.66 -0.21
C HIS A 427 7.36 -24.07 1.17
N ARG A 428 6.37 -23.82 2.02
CA ARG A 428 6.63 -23.31 3.37
C ARG A 428 7.51 -24.29 4.15
N GLN A 429 8.53 -23.80 4.83
CA GLN A 429 9.45 -24.66 5.58
C GLN A 429 8.87 -25.08 6.94
N THR A 430 7.87 -24.36 7.44
CA THR A 430 7.15 -24.66 8.69
C THR A 430 5.65 -24.38 8.56
N ASP A 431 4.83 -24.92 9.46
CA ASP A 431 3.40 -24.65 9.50
C ASP A 431 3.04 -23.22 9.93
N GLN A 432 4.00 -22.43 10.39
CA GLN A 432 3.82 -21.02 10.77
C GLN A 432 4.04 -20.04 9.60
N GLY A 433 4.60 -20.51 8.49
CA GLY A 433 4.83 -19.72 7.29
C GLY A 433 3.61 -19.65 6.37
N LEU A 434 3.64 -18.71 5.42
CA LEU A 434 2.59 -18.55 4.41
C LEU A 434 2.52 -19.77 3.49
N ALA A 435 1.33 -20.35 3.36
CA ALA A 435 1.08 -21.47 2.45
C ALA A 435 1.37 -21.11 0.98
N ASN A 436 1.00 -19.90 0.55
CA ASN A 436 1.30 -19.37 -0.77
C ASN A 436 2.29 -18.21 -0.66
N GLN A 437 3.39 -18.25 -1.42
CA GLN A 437 4.48 -17.27 -1.33
C GLN A 437 4.57 -16.33 -2.54
N GLY A 438 3.58 -16.35 -3.44
CA GLY A 438 3.44 -15.36 -4.51
C GLY A 438 2.63 -14.14 -4.08
N TRP A 439 2.34 -13.22 -5.01
CA TRP A 439 1.53 -12.04 -4.70
C TRP A 439 0.09 -12.35 -4.28
N LYS A 440 -0.43 -13.51 -4.68
CA LYS A 440 -1.68 -14.07 -4.16
C LYS A 440 -1.37 -15.04 -3.02
N ASP A 441 -1.05 -14.47 -1.86
CA ASP A 441 -0.55 -15.20 -0.68
C ASP A 441 -1.64 -15.80 0.23
N SER A 442 -2.92 -15.62 -0.08
CA SER A 442 -4.00 -16.30 0.66
C SER A 442 -3.92 -17.81 0.47
N HIS A 443 -4.08 -18.57 1.56
CA HIS A 443 -4.01 -20.04 1.55
C HIS A 443 -4.90 -20.74 0.50
N ASP A 444 -6.03 -20.13 0.09
CA ASP A 444 -6.99 -20.70 -0.87
C ASP A 444 -6.82 -20.19 -2.31
N ALA A 445 -5.74 -19.47 -2.60
CA ALA A 445 -5.57 -18.77 -3.87
C ALA A 445 -5.13 -19.66 -5.04
N VAL A 446 -4.36 -20.73 -4.80
CA VAL A 446 -3.79 -21.61 -5.84
C VAL A 446 -4.49 -22.95 -5.88
N PHE A 447 -5.13 -23.25 -7.02
CA PHE A 447 -6.01 -24.40 -7.18
C PHE A 447 -6.05 -24.91 -8.63
N HIS A 448 -6.48 -26.15 -8.80
CA HIS A 448 -6.73 -26.79 -10.11
C HIS A 448 -8.14 -26.47 -10.64
N ALA A 449 -8.40 -26.80 -11.90
CA ALA A 449 -9.68 -26.51 -12.56
C ALA A 449 -10.93 -27.07 -11.83
N ASP A 450 -10.77 -28.15 -11.07
CA ASP A 450 -11.84 -28.77 -10.26
C ASP A 450 -12.04 -28.10 -8.88
N GLY A 451 -11.16 -27.18 -8.50
CA GLY A 451 -11.16 -26.47 -7.22
C GLY A 451 -10.31 -27.11 -6.12
N GLU A 452 -9.64 -28.24 -6.35
CA GLU A 452 -8.66 -28.79 -5.40
C GLU A 452 -7.49 -27.81 -5.26
N LEU A 453 -7.02 -27.56 -4.03
CA LEU A 453 -5.85 -26.71 -3.80
C LEU A 453 -4.59 -27.39 -4.34
N ALA A 454 -3.71 -26.60 -4.96
CA ALA A 454 -2.42 -27.10 -5.41
C ALA A 454 -1.57 -27.49 -4.20
N LYS A 455 -0.83 -28.60 -4.32
CA LYS A 455 0.12 -29.06 -3.31
C LYS A 455 1.53 -28.71 -3.76
N GLY A 456 2.36 -28.24 -2.83
CA GLY A 456 3.72 -27.82 -3.16
C GLY A 456 4.71 -28.97 -3.34
N PRO A 457 5.93 -28.65 -3.80
CA PRO A 457 6.40 -27.33 -4.23
C PRO A 457 5.61 -26.76 -5.43
N ILE A 458 5.37 -25.45 -5.46
CA ILE A 458 4.54 -24.80 -6.49
C ILE A 458 5.38 -23.84 -7.34
N ALA A 459 5.30 -23.96 -8.67
CA ALA A 459 5.89 -23.02 -9.61
C ALA A 459 4.81 -22.08 -10.20
N LEU A 460 4.86 -20.78 -9.89
CA LEU A 460 3.90 -19.78 -10.39
C LEU A 460 4.30 -19.22 -11.74
N ALA A 461 3.34 -19.02 -12.65
CA ALA A 461 3.60 -18.59 -14.02
C ALA A 461 4.25 -17.20 -14.14
N GLU A 462 3.73 -16.20 -13.41
CA GLU A 462 4.30 -14.85 -13.43
C GLU A 462 5.73 -14.82 -12.88
N VAL A 463 6.02 -15.69 -11.91
CA VAL A 463 7.29 -15.76 -11.22
C VAL A 463 8.37 -16.27 -12.17
N GLN A 464 8.07 -17.29 -12.98
CA GLN A 464 9.00 -17.75 -14.03
C GLN A 464 9.26 -16.64 -15.05
N GLY A 465 8.22 -15.85 -15.38
CA GLY A 465 8.38 -14.62 -16.14
C GLY A 465 9.34 -13.64 -15.48
N TYR A 466 9.24 -13.43 -14.16
CA TYR A 466 10.15 -12.55 -13.43
C TYR A 466 11.59 -13.05 -13.46
N VAL A 467 11.83 -14.36 -13.35
CA VAL A 467 13.17 -14.95 -13.52
C VAL A 467 13.71 -14.67 -14.92
N PHE A 468 12.90 -14.89 -15.97
CA PHE A 468 13.28 -14.57 -17.34
C PHE A 468 13.70 -13.10 -17.49
N MET A 469 12.87 -12.18 -17.00
CA MET A 469 13.12 -10.74 -17.10
C MET A 469 14.34 -10.33 -16.28
N ALA A 470 14.51 -10.89 -15.09
CA ALA A 470 15.67 -10.69 -14.21
C ALA A 470 16.97 -11.07 -14.93
N LYS A 471 17.05 -12.28 -15.49
CA LYS A 471 18.23 -12.76 -16.21
C LYS A 471 18.56 -11.88 -17.43
N ARG A 472 17.54 -11.51 -18.22
CA ARG A 472 17.72 -10.61 -19.38
C ARG A 472 18.25 -9.23 -18.99
N LEU A 473 17.72 -8.66 -17.91
CA LEU A 473 18.13 -7.35 -17.42
C LEU A 473 19.53 -7.39 -16.78
N ALA A 474 19.80 -8.42 -15.98
CA ALA A 474 21.12 -8.66 -15.39
C ALA A 474 22.18 -8.89 -16.47
N ALA A 475 21.86 -9.61 -17.56
CA ALA A 475 22.75 -9.78 -18.70
C ALA A 475 23.13 -8.42 -19.33
N ARG A 476 22.13 -7.56 -19.57
CA ARG A 476 22.38 -6.21 -20.11
C ARG A 476 23.20 -5.34 -19.14
N ALA A 477 22.95 -5.46 -17.84
CA ALA A 477 23.75 -4.79 -16.82
C ALA A 477 25.20 -5.30 -16.82
N ALA A 478 25.41 -6.62 -16.82
CA ALA A 478 26.71 -7.27 -16.84
C ALA A 478 27.56 -6.81 -18.05
N ARG A 479 26.99 -6.75 -19.27
CA ARG A 479 27.69 -6.18 -20.44
C ARG A 479 28.14 -4.75 -20.23
N ARG A 480 27.25 -3.91 -19.67
CA ARG A 480 27.56 -2.50 -19.37
C ARG A 480 28.60 -2.34 -18.25
N LEU A 481 28.77 -3.35 -17.40
CA LEU A 481 29.81 -3.39 -16.36
C LEU A 481 31.12 -4.04 -16.86
N GLY A 482 31.12 -4.65 -18.05
CA GLY A 482 32.30 -5.27 -18.66
C GLY A 482 32.41 -6.79 -18.45
N SER A 483 31.35 -7.46 -17.98
CA SER A 483 31.33 -8.92 -17.76
C SER A 483 30.55 -9.64 -18.86
N GLU A 484 31.17 -9.81 -20.03
CA GLU A 484 30.55 -10.45 -21.21
C GLU A 484 30.21 -11.92 -20.96
N ALA A 485 31.11 -12.69 -20.32
CA ALA A 485 30.89 -14.11 -20.05
C ALA A 485 29.67 -14.37 -19.16
N LEU A 486 29.46 -13.52 -18.14
CA LEU A 486 28.26 -13.58 -17.30
C LEU A 486 27.01 -13.20 -18.09
N ALA A 487 27.09 -12.17 -18.93
CA ALA A 487 25.97 -11.74 -19.75
C ALA A 487 25.50 -12.82 -20.72
N ASP A 488 26.43 -13.48 -21.41
CA ASP A 488 26.10 -14.53 -22.37
C ASP A 488 25.52 -15.78 -21.68
N ARG A 489 26.02 -16.13 -20.49
CA ARG A 489 25.43 -17.18 -19.66
C ARG A 489 23.99 -16.85 -19.27
N LEU A 490 23.75 -15.64 -18.76
CA LEU A 490 22.42 -15.21 -18.34
C LEU A 490 21.42 -15.13 -19.51
N ASP A 491 21.85 -14.68 -20.69
CA ASP A 491 21.01 -14.66 -21.89
C ASP A 491 20.69 -16.07 -22.39
N THR A 492 21.64 -17.00 -22.31
CA THR A 492 21.41 -18.41 -22.66
C THR A 492 20.38 -19.02 -21.72
N GLN A 493 20.58 -18.90 -20.41
CA GLN A 493 19.64 -19.38 -19.40
C GLN A 493 18.24 -18.77 -19.56
N ALA A 494 18.14 -17.47 -19.85
CA ALA A 494 16.85 -16.82 -20.09
C ALA A 494 16.16 -17.38 -21.36
N THR A 495 16.92 -17.63 -22.42
CA THR A 495 16.38 -18.19 -23.67
C THR A 495 15.88 -19.62 -23.46
N GLU A 496 16.63 -20.44 -22.75
CA GLU A 496 16.22 -21.80 -22.39
C GLU A 496 14.97 -21.81 -21.49
N LEU A 497 14.93 -20.93 -20.48
CA LEU A 497 13.76 -20.77 -19.62
C LEU A 497 12.51 -20.38 -20.42
N ALA A 498 12.62 -19.47 -21.39
CA ALA A 498 11.49 -19.07 -22.22
C ALA A 498 10.91 -20.25 -23.02
N VAL A 499 11.78 -21.11 -23.57
CA VAL A 499 11.36 -22.33 -24.29
C VAL A 499 10.66 -23.31 -23.35
N ARG A 500 11.23 -23.57 -22.17
CA ARG A 500 10.62 -24.46 -21.16
C ARG A 500 9.29 -23.91 -20.67
N PHE A 501 9.22 -22.61 -20.40
CA PHE A 501 8.01 -21.93 -19.94
C PHE A 501 6.87 -22.07 -20.95
N GLU A 502 7.13 -21.77 -22.23
CA GLU A 502 6.11 -21.92 -23.28
C GLU A 502 5.60 -23.36 -23.39
N ALA A 503 6.49 -24.36 -23.28
CA ALA A 503 6.10 -25.76 -23.32
C ALA A 503 5.30 -26.21 -22.09
N ALA A 504 5.67 -25.75 -20.90
CA ALA A 504 5.10 -26.24 -19.63
C ALA A 504 3.85 -25.47 -19.18
N PHE A 505 3.74 -24.18 -19.48
CA PHE A 505 2.66 -23.33 -18.96
C PHE A 505 1.59 -22.99 -19.98
N TRP A 506 1.87 -23.02 -21.29
CA TRP A 506 0.82 -22.70 -22.26
C TRP A 506 -0.32 -23.72 -22.20
N CYS A 507 -1.56 -23.23 -22.14
CA CYS A 507 -2.74 -24.08 -22.05
C CYS A 507 -3.79 -23.65 -23.09
N PRO A 508 -3.84 -24.32 -24.26
CA PRO A 508 -4.78 -23.99 -25.33
C PRO A 508 -6.25 -24.03 -24.90
N GLU A 509 -6.60 -24.95 -23.98
CA GLU A 509 -7.96 -25.16 -23.46
C GLU A 509 -8.53 -23.90 -22.79
N ILE A 510 -7.68 -23.13 -22.12
CA ILE A 510 -8.09 -21.91 -21.43
C ILE A 510 -7.71 -20.63 -22.19
N GLY A 511 -6.98 -20.76 -23.30
CA GLY A 511 -6.52 -19.62 -24.12
C GLY A 511 -5.58 -18.69 -23.37
N ALA A 512 -4.79 -19.23 -22.43
CA ALA A 512 -3.88 -18.51 -21.56
C ALA A 512 -2.81 -19.45 -20.99
N TYR A 513 -1.86 -18.90 -20.25
CA TYR A 513 -0.94 -19.69 -19.43
C TYR A 513 -1.67 -20.27 -18.21
N ALA A 514 -1.36 -21.52 -17.86
CA ALA A 514 -1.74 -22.12 -16.59
C ALA A 514 -1.27 -21.23 -15.45
N PHE A 515 -2.03 -21.18 -14.35
CA PHE A 515 -1.71 -20.30 -13.23
C PHE A 515 -0.40 -20.73 -12.54
N ALA A 516 -0.23 -22.05 -12.35
CA ALA A 516 0.91 -22.64 -11.68
C ALA A 516 1.14 -24.08 -12.18
N LEU A 517 2.28 -24.65 -11.81
CA LEU A 517 2.49 -26.09 -11.74
C LEU A 517 2.48 -26.50 -10.26
N ASP A 518 1.79 -27.59 -9.92
CA ASP A 518 1.86 -28.18 -8.57
C ASP A 518 3.12 -29.06 -8.40
N GLY A 519 3.29 -29.68 -7.23
CA GLY A 519 4.45 -30.53 -6.92
C GLY A 519 4.54 -31.80 -7.76
N GLU A 520 3.48 -32.19 -8.46
CA GLU A 520 3.48 -33.27 -9.46
C GLU A 520 3.66 -32.72 -10.89
N LYS A 521 4.02 -31.44 -11.02
CA LYS A 521 4.16 -30.66 -12.26
C LYS A 521 2.90 -30.63 -13.12
N ARG A 522 1.72 -30.81 -12.49
CA ARG A 522 0.43 -30.70 -13.17
C ARG A 522 0.04 -29.25 -13.28
N GLN A 523 -0.45 -28.86 -14.46
CA GLN A 523 -0.95 -27.52 -14.70
C GLN A 523 -2.18 -27.21 -13.83
N CYS A 524 -2.11 -26.12 -13.08
CA CYS A 524 -3.27 -25.43 -12.51
C CYS A 524 -3.97 -24.65 -13.63
N LYS A 525 -4.80 -25.34 -14.41
CA LYS A 525 -5.50 -24.80 -15.60
C LYS A 525 -6.66 -23.86 -15.22
N VAL A 526 -6.33 -22.71 -14.65
CA VAL A 526 -7.28 -21.71 -14.15
C VAL A 526 -7.01 -20.38 -14.84
N ARG A 527 -8.06 -19.73 -15.36
CA ARG A 527 -7.94 -18.39 -15.94
C ARG A 527 -7.81 -17.34 -14.84
N THR A 528 -6.58 -16.82 -14.69
CA THR A 528 -6.25 -15.80 -13.70
C THR A 528 -5.63 -14.56 -14.33
N SER A 529 -5.59 -13.47 -13.57
CA SER A 529 -4.89 -12.25 -13.97
C SER A 529 -3.37 -12.40 -14.10
N ASN A 530 -2.77 -13.42 -13.47
CA ASN A 530 -1.32 -13.69 -13.50
C ASN A 530 -0.77 -13.85 -14.92
N ALA A 531 -1.55 -14.43 -15.84
CA ALA A 531 -1.17 -14.54 -17.24
C ALA A 531 -0.90 -13.16 -17.87
N GLY A 532 -1.53 -12.09 -17.39
CA GLY A 532 -1.24 -10.72 -17.82
C GLY A 532 0.06 -10.16 -17.26
N GLN A 533 0.48 -10.57 -16.05
CA GLN A 533 1.81 -10.24 -15.52
C GLN A 533 2.92 -10.95 -16.30
N VAL A 534 2.68 -12.16 -16.84
CA VAL A 534 3.60 -12.82 -17.78
C VAL A 534 3.90 -11.93 -19.00
N LEU A 535 2.93 -11.14 -19.47
CA LEU A 535 3.17 -10.22 -20.59
C LEU A 535 4.10 -9.07 -20.21
N PHE A 536 4.10 -8.62 -18.96
CA PHE A 536 5.01 -7.56 -18.49
C PHE A 536 6.49 -7.97 -18.64
N THR A 537 6.78 -9.25 -18.44
CA THR A 537 8.14 -9.79 -18.44
C THR A 537 8.71 -9.98 -19.84
N GLY A 538 7.83 -10.17 -20.82
CA GLY A 538 8.19 -10.39 -22.22
C GLY A 538 8.62 -11.83 -22.54
N VAL A 539 8.37 -12.79 -21.62
CA VAL A 539 8.66 -14.21 -21.86
C VAL A 539 7.68 -14.82 -22.88
N ALA A 540 6.44 -14.31 -22.93
CA ALA A 540 5.41 -14.82 -23.82
C ALA A 540 5.72 -14.53 -25.30
N SER A 541 5.45 -15.50 -26.16
CA SER A 541 5.45 -15.32 -27.60
C SER A 541 4.42 -14.27 -28.00
N ARG A 542 4.63 -13.64 -29.16
CA ARG A 542 3.73 -12.60 -29.65
C ARG A 542 2.31 -13.15 -29.85
N GLU A 543 2.18 -14.36 -30.40
CA GLU A 543 0.89 -15.03 -30.62
C GLU A 543 0.14 -15.27 -29.30
N HIS A 544 0.80 -15.90 -28.33
CA HIS A 544 0.20 -16.19 -27.03
C HIS A 544 -0.13 -14.91 -26.26
N ALA A 545 0.67 -13.84 -26.41
CA ALA A 545 0.35 -12.55 -25.82
C ALA A 545 -0.97 -11.95 -26.34
N PHE A 546 -1.28 -12.10 -27.63
CA PHE A 546 -2.57 -11.69 -28.19
C PHE A 546 -3.72 -12.54 -27.65
N ALA A 547 -3.54 -13.86 -27.54
CA ALA A 547 -4.54 -14.76 -27.00
C ALA A 547 -4.84 -14.49 -25.52
N VAL A 548 -3.80 -14.29 -24.69
CA VAL A 548 -3.94 -13.89 -23.29
C VAL A 548 -4.67 -12.56 -23.17
N ALA A 549 -4.32 -11.58 -24.02
CA ALA A 549 -5.00 -10.29 -24.01
C ALA A 549 -6.48 -10.38 -24.38
N ASP A 550 -6.86 -11.24 -25.33
CA ASP A 550 -8.27 -11.54 -25.62
C ASP A 550 -8.96 -12.10 -24.37
N THR A 551 -8.41 -13.17 -23.79
CA THR A 551 -8.94 -13.84 -22.60
C THR A 551 -9.15 -12.88 -21.42
N LEU A 552 -8.15 -12.04 -21.11
CA LEU A 552 -8.25 -11.05 -20.03
C LEU A 552 -9.33 -9.98 -20.27
N MET A 553 -9.63 -9.68 -21.53
CA MET A 553 -10.61 -8.65 -21.92
C MET A 553 -12.05 -9.17 -22.02
N ARG A 554 -12.26 -10.48 -21.89
CA ARG A 554 -13.58 -11.13 -21.81
C ARG A 554 -14.33 -10.73 -20.53
N PRO A 555 -15.66 -10.64 -20.55
CA PRO A 555 -16.47 -10.17 -19.40
C PRO A 555 -16.35 -11.05 -18.14
N GLU A 556 -15.90 -12.28 -18.29
CA GLU A 556 -15.62 -13.23 -17.21
C GLU A 556 -14.43 -12.76 -16.35
N LEU A 557 -13.43 -12.11 -16.96
CA LEU A 557 -12.28 -11.51 -16.26
C LEU A 557 -12.43 -9.99 -16.12
N PHE A 558 -12.68 -9.28 -17.21
CA PHE A 558 -12.85 -7.83 -17.19
C PHE A 558 -14.24 -7.43 -16.66
N SER A 559 -14.26 -6.88 -15.44
CA SER A 559 -15.50 -6.51 -14.74
C SER A 559 -16.20 -5.26 -15.29
N GLY A 560 -15.52 -4.48 -16.12
CA GLY A 560 -15.90 -3.11 -16.48
C GLY A 560 -15.26 -2.04 -15.59
N TRP A 561 -14.69 -2.44 -14.45
CA TRP A 561 -13.83 -1.61 -13.59
C TRP A 561 -12.34 -1.97 -13.73
N GLY A 562 -12.05 -3.24 -13.96
CA GLY A 562 -10.72 -3.80 -14.11
C GLY A 562 -10.78 -5.31 -14.30
N ILE A 563 -9.64 -5.92 -14.54
CA ILE A 563 -9.44 -7.37 -14.64
C ILE A 563 -9.49 -7.96 -13.23
N ARG A 564 -10.32 -9.00 -13.04
CA ARG A 564 -10.42 -9.76 -11.80
C ARG A 564 -9.22 -10.68 -11.64
N THR A 565 -8.89 -10.99 -10.39
CA THR A 565 -7.82 -11.96 -10.09
C THR A 565 -8.11 -13.36 -10.64
N VAL A 566 -9.39 -13.77 -10.67
CA VAL A 566 -9.88 -15.07 -11.13
C VAL A 566 -11.12 -14.87 -11.99
N SER A 567 -11.22 -15.62 -13.09
CA SER A 567 -12.38 -15.62 -13.98
C SER A 567 -13.65 -16.11 -13.27
N ARG A 568 -14.80 -15.53 -13.63
CA ARG A 568 -16.13 -15.92 -13.11
C ARG A 568 -16.54 -17.37 -13.38
N GLU A 569 -15.85 -18.03 -14.31
CA GLU A 569 -16.11 -19.42 -14.71
C GLU A 569 -15.32 -20.43 -13.86
N GLU A 570 -14.36 -19.97 -13.06
CA GLU A 570 -13.47 -20.85 -12.30
C GLU A 570 -14.08 -21.24 -10.96
N ARG A 571 -13.75 -22.45 -10.50
CA ARG A 571 -14.45 -23.11 -9.38
C ARG A 571 -14.46 -22.30 -8.08
N ARG A 572 -13.34 -21.63 -7.76
CA ARG A 572 -13.19 -20.84 -6.52
C ARG A 572 -13.52 -19.36 -6.69
N TYR A 573 -14.11 -18.95 -7.82
CA TYR A 573 -14.47 -17.56 -8.02
C TYR A 573 -15.42 -17.04 -6.92
N ASN A 574 -14.96 -16.00 -6.24
CA ASN A 574 -15.73 -15.21 -5.30
C ASN A 574 -15.39 -13.71 -5.49
N PRO A 575 -16.32 -12.86 -5.95
CA PRO A 575 -16.05 -11.44 -6.16
C PRO A 575 -15.68 -10.68 -4.88
N MET A 576 -15.95 -11.25 -3.71
CA MET A 576 -15.67 -10.68 -2.39
C MET A 576 -14.43 -11.31 -1.74
N SER A 577 -13.77 -12.27 -2.38
CA SER A 577 -12.53 -12.84 -1.87
C SER A 577 -11.36 -11.91 -2.11
N TYR A 578 -10.40 -11.93 -1.18
CA TYR A 578 -9.15 -11.18 -1.26
C TYR A 578 -8.38 -11.48 -2.55
N HIS A 579 -8.16 -12.77 -2.88
CA HIS A 579 -7.41 -13.19 -4.08
C HIS A 579 -8.21 -13.99 -5.11
N ASN A 580 -9.46 -14.39 -4.84
CA ASN A 580 -10.24 -15.29 -5.71
C ASN A 580 -11.37 -14.61 -6.50
N GLY A 581 -11.26 -13.32 -6.83
CA GLY A 581 -12.22 -12.67 -7.73
C GLY A 581 -12.36 -11.16 -7.57
N SER A 582 -11.61 -10.53 -6.68
CA SER A 582 -11.48 -9.08 -6.53
C SER A 582 -10.73 -8.42 -7.70
N VAL A 583 -10.66 -7.09 -7.70
CA VAL A 583 -9.88 -6.29 -8.64
C VAL A 583 -8.82 -5.52 -7.87
N TRP A 584 -7.55 -5.70 -8.25
CA TRP A 584 -6.39 -5.06 -7.65
C TRP A 584 -5.82 -4.01 -8.61
N PRO A 585 -5.70 -2.73 -8.23
CA PRO A 585 -5.15 -1.70 -9.10
C PRO A 585 -3.71 -2.00 -9.55
N HIS A 586 -2.84 -2.46 -8.65
CA HIS A 586 -1.43 -2.72 -8.98
C HIS A 586 -1.27 -3.84 -10.03
N ASP A 587 -2.06 -4.92 -9.91
CA ASP A 587 -2.05 -6.04 -10.83
C ASP A 587 -2.48 -5.57 -12.24
N ASN A 588 -3.57 -4.80 -12.30
CA ASN A 588 -4.03 -4.20 -13.54
C ASN A 588 -3.01 -3.22 -14.15
N ALA A 589 -2.22 -2.53 -13.33
CA ALA A 589 -1.12 -1.68 -13.79
C ALA A 589 -0.01 -2.49 -14.46
N LEU A 590 0.43 -3.60 -13.85
CA LEU A 590 1.42 -4.51 -14.42
C LEU A 590 0.91 -5.14 -15.72
N ILE A 591 -0.35 -5.56 -15.76
CA ILE A 591 -0.99 -6.09 -16.98
C ILE A 591 -1.01 -5.03 -18.09
N ALA A 592 -1.31 -3.76 -17.77
CA ALA A 592 -1.27 -2.67 -18.74
C ALA A 592 0.14 -2.39 -19.27
N LEU A 593 1.18 -2.48 -18.43
CA LEU A 593 2.57 -2.41 -18.87
C LEU A 593 2.94 -3.60 -19.77
N GLY A 594 2.41 -4.80 -19.49
CA GLY A 594 2.48 -5.96 -20.38
C GLY A 594 1.82 -5.71 -21.73
N PHE A 595 0.59 -5.20 -21.76
CA PHE A 595 -0.06 -4.80 -23.00
C PHE A 595 0.75 -3.77 -23.78
N ALA A 596 1.37 -2.79 -23.10
CA ALA A 596 2.23 -1.81 -23.74
C ALA A 596 3.43 -2.46 -24.44
N ARG A 597 4.06 -3.46 -23.82
CA ARG A 597 5.18 -4.23 -24.39
C ARG A 597 4.82 -4.88 -25.74
N TYR A 598 3.59 -5.35 -25.89
CA TYR A 598 3.11 -5.99 -27.13
C TYR A 598 2.34 -5.04 -28.07
N GLY A 599 2.31 -3.73 -27.79
CA GLY A 599 1.62 -2.74 -28.62
C GLY A 599 0.09 -2.77 -28.52
N LEU A 600 -0.47 -3.41 -27.49
CA LEU A 600 -1.90 -3.62 -27.29
C LEU A 600 -2.59 -2.39 -26.67
N LYS A 601 -2.69 -1.28 -27.42
CA LYS A 601 -3.22 0.00 -26.90
C LYS A 601 -4.72 -0.04 -26.56
N ARG A 602 -5.53 -0.81 -27.30
CA ARG A 602 -6.98 -0.94 -27.02
C ARG A 602 -7.27 -1.55 -25.64
N PRO A 603 -6.66 -2.70 -25.25
CA PRO A 603 -6.75 -3.21 -23.88
C PRO A 603 -6.29 -2.21 -22.80
N ILE A 604 -5.18 -1.49 -23.02
CA ILE A 604 -4.69 -0.47 -22.07
C ILE A 604 -5.77 0.59 -21.82
N ASN A 605 -6.38 1.13 -22.88
CA ASN A 605 -7.43 2.15 -22.74
C ASN A 605 -8.64 1.66 -21.93
N ARG A 606 -9.02 0.39 -22.08
CA ARG A 606 -10.14 -0.20 -21.33
C ARG A 606 -9.81 -0.31 -19.84
N VAL A 607 -8.62 -0.82 -19.51
CA VAL A 607 -8.16 -0.94 -18.11
C VAL A 607 -8.00 0.44 -17.48
N PHE A 608 -7.33 1.35 -18.18
CA PHE A 608 -7.09 2.70 -17.71
C PHE A 608 -8.40 3.44 -17.44
N LYS A 609 -9.34 3.44 -18.41
CA LYS A 609 -10.66 4.03 -18.22
C LYS A 609 -11.41 3.39 -17.04
N GLY A 610 -11.39 2.06 -16.93
CA GLY A 610 -12.07 1.33 -15.86
C GLY A 610 -11.59 1.74 -14.47
N LEU A 611 -10.27 1.81 -14.26
CA LEU A 611 -9.69 2.18 -12.97
C LEU A 611 -9.82 3.68 -12.67
N PHE A 612 -9.67 4.54 -13.67
CA PHE A 612 -9.97 5.97 -13.52
C PHE A 612 -11.42 6.19 -13.09
N GLU A 613 -12.37 5.59 -13.79
CA GLU A 613 -13.78 5.71 -13.43
C GLU A 613 -14.11 5.03 -12.10
N ALA A 614 -13.37 3.99 -11.68
CA ALA A 614 -13.51 3.44 -10.33
C ALA A 614 -13.07 4.46 -9.27
N ALA A 615 -11.93 5.13 -9.48
CA ALA A 615 -11.39 6.13 -8.56
C ALA A 615 -12.39 7.28 -8.31
N THR A 616 -13.17 7.69 -9.31
CA THR A 616 -14.16 8.78 -9.14
C THR A 616 -15.32 8.44 -8.20
N TYR A 617 -15.55 7.16 -7.89
CA TYR A 617 -16.53 6.71 -6.89
C TYR A 617 -15.91 6.49 -5.51
N MET A 618 -14.59 6.42 -5.40
CA MET A 618 -13.93 6.19 -4.12
C MET A 618 -13.86 7.47 -3.32
N ASP A 619 -13.90 7.33 -1.98
CA ASP A 619 -13.71 8.45 -1.08
C ASP A 619 -12.40 9.17 -1.43
N ILE A 620 -12.47 10.51 -1.47
CA ILE A 620 -11.36 11.41 -1.84
C ILE A 620 -10.58 11.04 -3.12
N SER A 621 -11.19 10.28 -4.03
CA SER A 621 -10.55 9.74 -5.26
C SER A 621 -9.34 8.83 -5.00
N ARG A 622 -9.31 8.15 -3.85
CA ARG A 622 -8.26 7.21 -3.46
C ARG A 622 -8.58 5.79 -3.94
N LEU A 623 -7.73 5.25 -4.81
CA LEU A 623 -7.81 3.82 -5.15
C LEU A 623 -7.35 2.98 -3.93
N PRO A 624 -8.18 2.05 -3.43
CA PRO A 624 -7.79 1.16 -2.34
C PRO A 624 -6.84 0.06 -2.85
N GLU A 625 -6.26 -0.68 -1.93
CA GLU A 625 -5.51 -1.92 -2.21
C GLU A 625 -6.23 -2.86 -3.17
N LEU A 626 -7.53 -3.08 -2.93
CA LEU A 626 -8.42 -3.87 -3.76
C LEU A 626 -9.88 -3.43 -3.58
N PHE A 627 -10.74 -3.84 -4.51
CA PHE A 627 -12.18 -3.75 -4.36
C PHE A 627 -12.86 -5.01 -4.93
N CYS A 628 -14.13 -5.25 -4.57
CA CYS A 628 -14.83 -6.46 -4.98
C CYS A 628 -15.02 -6.51 -6.50
N GLY A 629 -14.82 -7.68 -7.11
CA GLY A 629 -14.88 -7.85 -8.57
C GLY A 629 -16.28 -8.06 -9.12
N PHE A 630 -17.30 -7.42 -8.54
CA PHE A 630 -18.63 -7.43 -9.13
C PHE A 630 -18.62 -6.74 -10.50
N ARG A 631 -19.45 -7.24 -11.42
CA ARG A 631 -19.62 -6.62 -12.73
C ARG A 631 -20.14 -5.19 -12.56
N ARG A 632 -19.58 -4.26 -13.33
CA ARG A 632 -20.07 -2.89 -13.43
C ARG A 632 -21.53 -2.84 -13.85
N ARG A 633 -22.31 -2.01 -13.15
CA ARG A 633 -23.72 -1.73 -13.43
C ARG A 633 -23.88 -0.26 -13.74
N ARG A 634 -24.74 0.08 -14.70
CA ARG A 634 -25.00 1.48 -15.09
C ARG A 634 -25.46 2.30 -13.87
N GLY A 635 -24.85 3.46 -13.65
CA GLY A 635 -25.20 4.38 -12.57
C GLY A 635 -24.82 3.92 -11.16
N ARG A 636 -23.97 2.89 -11.00
CA ARG A 636 -23.48 2.42 -9.70
C ARG A 636 -21.96 2.37 -9.69
N GLY A 637 -21.35 2.72 -8.57
CA GLY A 637 -19.91 2.58 -8.35
C GLY A 637 -19.47 1.13 -8.07
N PRO A 638 -18.16 0.87 -7.94
CA PRO A 638 -17.64 -0.41 -7.49
C PRO A 638 -18.11 -0.76 -6.07
N THR A 639 -18.16 -2.06 -5.75
CA THR A 639 -18.42 -2.53 -4.39
C THR A 639 -17.10 -2.61 -3.63
N LEU A 640 -17.03 -1.99 -2.46
CA LEU A 640 -15.81 -1.92 -1.65
C LEU A 640 -15.47 -3.27 -0.99
N TYR A 641 -14.19 -3.52 -0.76
CA TYR A 641 -13.72 -4.62 0.09
C TYR A 641 -13.54 -4.09 1.53
N PRO A 642 -14.18 -4.70 2.55
CA PRO A 642 -14.32 -4.07 3.88
C PRO A 642 -13.02 -3.74 4.63
N VAL A 643 -11.96 -4.53 4.46
CA VAL A 643 -10.71 -4.40 5.22
C VAL A 643 -9.51 -4.00 4.37
N ALA A 644 -9.74 -3.47 3.16
CA ALA A 644 -8.68 -3.05 2.25
C ALA A 644 -7.87 -1.89 2.84
N CYS A 645 -6.54 -1.92 2.65
CA CYS A 645 -5.71 -0.75 2.94
C CYS A 645 -6.09 0.43 2.03
N ALA A 646 -6.26 1.61 2.65
CA ALA A 646 -6.64 2.84 1.97
C ALA A 646 -6.01 4.06 2.68
N PRO A 647 -4.73 4.36 2.41
CA PRO A 647 -4.02 4.03 1.17
C PRO A 647 -3.14 2.78 1.22
N GLN A 648 -2.74 2.33 0.02
CA GLN A 648 -1.76 1.29 -0.25
C GLN A 648 -0.81 1.76 -1.38
N ALA A 649 0.50 1.60 -1.19
CA ALA A 649 1.53 2.21 -2.02
C ALA A 649 1.46 1.80 -3.50
N TRP A 650 1.36 0.49 -3.78
CA TRP A 650 1.29 0.00 -5.15
C TRP A 650 -0.03 0.36 -5.87
N ALA A 651 -1.08 0.69 -5.12
CA ALA A 651 -2.37 1.11 -5.67
C ALA A 651 -2.33 2.60 -5.98
N ALA A 652 -1.70 3.38 -5.09
CA ALA A 652 -1.42 4.79 -5.32
C ALA A 652 -0.45 5.03 -6.51
N ALA A 653 0.47 4.10 -6.80
CA ALA A 653 1.34 4.21 -7.97
C ALA A 653 0.64 3.87 -9.31
N THR A 654 -0.54 3.22 -9.28
CA THR A 654 -1.22 2.68 -10.47
C THR A 654 -1.53 3.73 -11.54
N PRO A 655 -2.07 4.93 -11.24
CA PRO A 655 -2.36 5.94 -12.27
C PRO A 655 -1.14 6.37 -13.08
N PHE A 656 0.05 6.42 -12.45
CA PHE A 656 1.30 6.78 -13.12
C PHE A 656 1.79 5.66 -14.04
N ALA A 657 1.65 4.39 -13.63
CA ALA A 657 1.97 3.24 -14.47
C ALA A 657 1.01 3.10 -15.67
N LEU A 658 -0.28 3.37 -15.49
CA LEU A 658 -1.26 3.38 -16.58
C LEU A 658 -0.93 4.47 -17.62
N LEU A 659 -0.51 5.65 -17.16
CA LEU A 659 -0.04 6.71 -18.04
C LEU A 659 1.24 6.29 -18.79
N GLN A 660 2.20 5.67 -18.10
CA GLN A 660 3.41 5.12 -18.72
C GLN A 660 3.07 4.11 -19.83
N ALA A 661 2.17 3.17 -19.55
CA ALA A 661 1.71 2.15 -20.50
C ALA A 661 1.02 2.78 -21.73
N SER A 662 0.15 3.75 -21.51
CA SER A 662 -0.57 4.49 -22.56
C SER A 662 0.39 5.20 -23.51
N LEU A 663 1.37 5.91 -22.94
CA LEU A 663 2.37 6.66 -23.68
C LEU A 663 3.50 5.79 -24.28
N GLY A 664 3.67 4.57 -23.77
CA GLY A 664 4.84 3.74 -24.08
C GLY A 664 6.14 4.45 -23.69
N LEU A 665 6.14 5.14 -22.55
CA LEU A 665 7.25 5.97 -22.09
C LEU A 665 8.45 5.10 -21.69
N SER A 666 9.60 5.35 -22.30
CA SER A 666 10.86 4.65 -22.06
C SER A 666 12.06 5.60 -22.16
N PHE A 667 13.23 5.15 -21.70
CA PHE A 667 14.42 6.00 -21.53
C PHE A 667 15.64 5.31 -22.16
N ASN A 668 16.51 6.11 -22.77
CA ASN A 668 17.82 5.69 -23.25
C ASN A 668 18.90 6.66 -22.71
N PRO A 669 19.46 6.39 -21.53
CA PRO A 669 20.49 7.23 -20.91
C PRO A 669 21.74 7.39 -21.78
N LYS A 670 22.13 6.36 -22.55
CA LYS A 670 23.33 6.41 -23.40
C LYS A 670 23.22 7.46 -24.50
N GLN A 671 22.02 7.66 -25.04
CA GLN A 671 21.75 8.67 -26.08
C GLN A 671 21.14 9.96 -25.51
N ASN A 672 21.03 10.05 -24.17
CA ASN A 672 20.30 11.09 -23.45
C ASN A 672 18.92 11.36 -24.09
N GLU A 673 18.13 10.30 -24.27
CA GLU A 673 16.87 10.32 -25.01
C GLU A 673 15.70 9.75 -24.20
N ILE A 674 14.55 10.41 -24.29
CA ILE A 674 13.24 9.93 -23.81
C ILE A 674 12.41 9.52 -25.03
N ARG A 675 11.80 8.33 -24.98
CA ARG A 675 11.05 7.75 -26.10
C ARG A 675 9.61 7.48 -25.70
N LEU A 676 8.68 7.80 -26.59
CA LEU A 676 7.27 7.44 -26.48
C LEU A 676 6.96 6.42 -27.59
N ILE A 677 6.63 5.19 -27.22
CA ILE A 677 6.41 4.08 -28.15
C ILE A 677 4.91 3.88 -28.36
N ASN A 678 4.46 4.09 -29.60
CA ASN A 678 3.05 4.08 -29.99
C ASN A 678 2.19 4.90 -29.02
N PRO A 679 2.53 6.17 -28.73
CA PRO A 679 1.84 6.93 -27.69
C PRO A 679 0.37 7.10 -28.04
N HIS A 680 -0.48 6.84 -27.06
CA HIS A 680 -1.93 6.97 -27.16
C HIS A 680 -2.47 7.64 -25.89
N LEU A 681 -3.52 8.44 -26.03
CA LEU A 681 -4.26 9.00 -24.90
C LEU A 681 -5.70 8.47 -24.91
N PRO A 682 -6.21 7.98 -23.76
CA PRO A 682 -7.59 7.53 -23.68
C PRO A 682 -8.56 8.69 -23.94
N SER A 683 -9.78 8.37 -24.34
CA SER A 683 -10.78 9.35 -24.79
C SER A 683 -11.19 10.40 -23.75
N PHE A 684 -10.82 10.20 -22.47
CA PHE A 684 -11.09 11.16 -21.39
C PHE A 684 -9.93 12.14 -21.17
N LEU A 685 -8.82 12.02 -21.90
CA LEU A 685 -7.62 12.88 -21.82
C LEU A 685 -7.30 13.49 -23.19
N ASP A 686 -7.61 14.76 -23.38
CA ASP A 686 -7.32 15.52 -24.60
C ASP A 686 -5.88 16.04 -24.60
N GLU A 687 -5.34 16.36 -23.42
CA GLU A 687 -3.96 16.79 -23.23
C GLU A 687 -3.36 16.18 -21.95
N VAL A 688 -2.06 15.86 -22.00
CA VAL A 688 -1.23 15.53 -20.85
C VAL A 688 0.04 16.38 -20.90
N ILE A 689 0.33 17.10 -19.82
CA ILE A 689 1.54 17.86 -19.61
C ILE A 689 2.36 17.16 -18.53
N ILE A 690 3.58 16.75 -18.88
CA ILE A 690 4.57 16.22 -17.95
C ILE A 690 5.63 17.29 -17.74
N ARG A 691 5.93 17.66 -16.49
CA ARG A 691 6.96 18.65 -16.14
C ARG A 691 8.05 18.01 -15.30
N GLU A 692 9.25 18.57 -15.40
CA GLU A 692 10.44 18.10 -14.67
C GLU A 692 10.74 16.62 -14.93
N LEU A 693 10.49 16.14 -16.16
CA LEU A 693 10.86 14.78 -16.53
C LEU A 693 12.38 14.71 -16.77
N ARG A 694 13.09 14.04 -15.86
CA ARG A 694 14.56 14.08 -15.82
C ARG A 694 15.23 12.85 -16.43
N LEU A 695 16.39 13.07 -17.04
CA LEU A 695 17.32 12.01 -17.45
C LEU A 695 18.75 12.52 -17.24
N GLY A 696 19.48 11.89 -16.32
CA GLY A 696 20.75 12.42 -15.84
C GLY A 696 20.58 13.85 -15.31
N ASN A 697 21.45 14.76 -15.76
CA ASN A 697 21.41 16.18 -15.39
C ASN A 697 20.51 17.04 -16.30
N SER A 698 19.72 16.41 -17.17
CA SER A 698 18.81 17.11 -18.10
C SER A 698 17.35 16.97 -17.67
N SER A 699 16.51 17.94 -18.03
CA SER A 699 15.08 17.95 -17.74
C SER A 699 14.25 18.35 -18.97
N LEU A 700 13.02 17.85 -19.05
CA LEU A 700 12.07 18.12 -20.12
C LEU A 700 10.68 18.40 -19.56
N ASN A 701 10.03 19.44 -20.10
CA ASN A 701 8.59 19.63 -19.99
C ASN A 701 7.96 19.32 -21.34
N LEU A 702 6.99 18.41 -21.38
CA LEU A 702 6.38 17.87 -22.59
C LEU A 702 4.86 18.00 -22.50
N ALA A 703 4.23 18.55 -23.53
CA ALA A 703 2.80 18.45 -23.75
C ALA A 703 2.51 17.40 -24.83
N ILE A 704 1.52 16.56 -24.58
CA ILE A 704 1.05 15.49 -25.47
C ILE A 704 -0.43 15.75 -25.70
N VAL A 705 -0.82 15.99 -26.96
CA VAL A 705 -2.19 16.39 -27.32
C VAL A 705 -2.82 15.34 -28.22
N ARG A 706 -4.03 14.91 -27.89
CA ARG A 706 -4.79 13.91 -28.65
C ARG A 706 -5.44 14.55 -29.89
N HIS A 707 -5.30 13.89 -31.04
CA HIS A 707 -5.97 14.21 -32.29
C HIS A 707 -6.64 12.94 -32.85
N GLY A 708 -7.87 12.68 -32.43
CA GLY A 708 -8.53 11.40 -32.71
C GLY A 708 -7.78 10.24 -32.04
N GLU A 709 -7.26 9.31 -32.85
CA GLU A 709 -6.44 8.17 -32.39
C GLU A 709 -4.93 8.45 -32.39
N GLN A 710 -4.51 9.61 -32.90
CA GLN A 710 -3.11 10.03 -32.94
C GLN A 710 -2.81 11.02 -31.81
N VAL A 711 -1.52 11.24 -31.55
CA VAL A 711 -1.08 12.30 -30.64
C VAL A 711 -0.03 13.17 -31.31
N SER A 712 -0.01 14.45 -30.95
CA SER A 712 1.10 15.35 -31.24
C SER A 712 1.89 15.63 -29.96
N MET A 713 3.18 15.93 -30.10
CA MET A 713 4.08 16.22 -28.99
C MET A 713 4.69 17.60 -29.15
N ARG A 714 4.67 18.38 -28.06
CA ARG A 714 5.26 19.72 -28.01
C ARG A 714 6.18 19.83 -26.80
N VAL A 715 7.45 20.13 -27.06
CA VAL A 715 8.42 20.44 -26.00
C VAL A 715 8.13 21.84 -25.48
N LEU A 716 7.81 21.96 -24.19
CA LEU A 716 7.51 23.23 -23.53
C LEU A 716 8.76 23.89 -22.93
N ARG A 717 9.66 23.08 -22.37
CA ARG A 717 10.95 23.49 -21.79
C ARG A 717 11.93 22.34 -21.93
N ARG A 718 13.19 22.66 -22.15
CA ARG A 718 14.31 21.71 -22.12
C ARG A 718 15.50 22.34 -21.42
N GLU A 719 16.10 21.60 -20.51
CA GLU A 719 17.38 21.95 -19.90
C GLU A 719 18.38 20.81 -20.14
N GLY A 720 19.60 21.16 -20.55
CA GLY A 720 20.59 20.18 -20.99
C GLY A 720 20.34 19.62 -22.41
N GLN A 721 21.11 18.61 -22.80
CA GLN A 721 21.10 18.04 -24.16
C GLN A 721 20.17 16.83 -24.30
N LEU A 722 18.93 16.94 -23.82
CA LEU A 722 17.95 15.85 -23.81
C LEU A 722 17.18 15.76 -25.13
N ARG A 723 17.14 14.57 -25.74
CA ARG A 723 16.33 14.28 -26.92
C ARG A 723 14.99 13.67 -26.51
N VAL A 724 13.97 13.89 -27.34
CA VAL A 724 12.67 13.25 -27.19
C VAL A 724 12.19 12.76 -28.56
N SER A 725 11.68 11.53 -28.63
CA SER A 725 11.18 10.93 -29.87
C SER A 725 9.86 10.19 -29.66
N ALA A 726 8.99 10.26 -30.67
CA ALA A 726 7.82 9.42 -30.82
C ALA A 726 8.13 8.32 -31.82
N ILE A 727 7.98 7.06 -31.43
CA ILE A 727 8.28 5.89 -32.26
C ILE A 727 6.96 5.18 -32.56
N HIS A 728 6.66 5.03 -33.85
CA HIS A 728 5.50 4.28 -34.33
C HIS A 728 5.96 2.95 -34.92
N THR A 729 5.58 1.83 -34.29
CA THR A 729 6.02 0.45 -34.63
C THR A 729 4.86 -0.50 -34.80
#